data_AF-A0A1H4HD51-F1
#
_entry.id   AF-A0A1H4HD51-F1
#
_cell.length_a   1.000
_cell.length_b   1.000
_cell.length_c   1.000
_cell.angle_alpha   90.00
_cell.angle_beta   90.00
_cell.angle_gamma   90.00
#
_symmetry.space_group_name_H-M   'P 1'
#
loop_
_entity.id
_entity.type
_entity.pdbx_description
1 polymer ?
#
loop_
_entity_poly.entity_id
_entity_poly.type
_entity_poly.pdbx_seq_one_letter_code
_entity_poly.pdbx_strand_id
1 'polypeptide(L)'
;MEPRIDKRWRVPLPVYRRLRVFAFDPGTTARLDTAVMNEMTLLVPWEDLKPGPVGEYIAVVDKDEHGRQVHPAVDLDDPQILANDGLAPSDGNPQFHHQMAYAVAMRTIRNFERALGRSIHWPPSVKGRRVSYRRQFPIYPHYTKDANAYYKPGDGLCFGYFRAQQSSAYEGTTIFTCLSQDVIAHEITHAMLDGMRISFKGQHPDVLALHEAYADLIAVLQHFWPSDVFRGQIAGIQGRLENSRRLGAIAPQFGEAIGRPEGIRNALGSIDEAGAWHPRKPDPKAYAATLEPHDRGAIVVSAVFEALKKIYEARTADLRRIATQGTGILPEGQLHPDLVNRLAQEASRSAQRVLEMIIRALDYMPPVETTSGDFLRAIVTADHDLRPVDEGNYRLAFIDAFRSYGILPPDVGTLSQDTILWRAPAKSAATRAVSEFVRELSREFTPWTLPHDREALWQMLEGKRALLHQRLSDSPIAAIGPIDLRRHFEVESFHPRERSDVSGNFAFQWVIKLVQEMQVAPAPKARGKALELTVEVDTRPWAGVTLIVDGDTGNVLYQIERKTPKANAKQSTPLAPKIEAIPIAPSTQRLVRVFAFDPSMGRQRETAGINETLIRVPWERDANGRDILGPGPTGEYVEVVDRDPASRCFYEPVDLNDRYVVAQHGLPPSESSPQFHQQMVYAVAMRTIRTFERALGRLALWRSHNARDAGGGPSEEYVQRLRIYPHALREANAYYSPDKKALLFGYFSAPAVEESGARLTVFSCLSHDIVAHEVTHALLDGMHRRFSEASNPDVLAFHEAFADIVALFQHFSLPEVLRQQIASTRGDLAGQSQLGQLAQEFGQAIGNRGALRSAIGAIDEKTGRWQRQEGHPDDYQRSMEPHERGAVLVAAVFDAFLSIYKSRVADLFRIASEGTGVTREGNLDPDLIGRLADEASQSARQVLDMCIRALDYCPPVDINFGDYLRALITADFENDPVDDEHRRVAFIEAFRRRGIVPENVRAFSVEGLLWRAATAAPDENEHVMVGIAKEWAKDIRSWGLSKDRKALFEMTRDRRAALHAYLRPRLAEEKVVLAGLDPELPFEVHSLRPSIRMDWEGRPNFQWVIELTQRIPQYVDGEKARGDRKADYYFRGGCTLLVDAETGEVRYSIKKKLTDERKGRQRRFFMDEGSRSLAATYFGPPGAEEREPFAVLHRH
;
A
#
# COMPACT_ATOMS: atom_id res chain seq x y z
N MET A 1 -25.75 5.88 45.01
CA MET A 1 -25.34 4.90 43.98
C MET A 1 -25.14 5.68 42.70
N GLU A 2 -23.90 6.04 42.37
CA GLU A 2 -23.60 6.52 41.02
C GLU A 2 -23.89 5.39 40.04
N PRO A 3 -24.59 5.64 38.92
CA PRO A 3 -24.77 4.62 37.90
C PRO A 3 -23.37 4.23 37.41
N ARG A 4 -23.00 2.96 37.59
CA ARG A 4 -21.90 2.35 36.83
C ARG A 4 -22.32 2.43 35.36
N ILE A 5 -21.97 3.52 34.68
CA ILE A 5 -22.06 3.62 33.23
C ILE A 5 -21.12 2.53 32.73
N ASP A 6 -21.71 1.46 32.22
CA ASP A 6 -21.02 0.34 31.60
C ASP A 6 -20.19 0.94 30.45
N LYS A 7 -18.85 0.97 30.59
CA LYS A 7 -17.91 1.54 29.59
C LYS A 7 -18.02 0.87 28.20
N ARG A 8 -18.89 -0.12 28.05
CA ARG A 8 -19.19 -0.91 26.84
C ARG A 8 -19.73 -0.12 25.65
N TRP A 9 -20.21 1.11 25.84
CA TRP A 9 -20.85 1.93 24.80
C TRP A 9 -20.17 3.29 24.62
N ARG A 10 -18.82 3.33 24.54
CA ARG A 10 -18.13 4.55 24.11
C ARG A 10 -18.29 4.70 22.60
N VAL A 11 -18.69 5.90 22.16
CA VAL A 11 -18.63 6.28 20.75
C VAL A 11 -17.17 6.13 20.32
N PRO A 12 -16.85 5.29 19.31
CA PRO A 12 -15.49 5.17 18.83
C PRO A 12 -15.04 6.53 18.29
N LEU A 13 -13.78 6.88 18.54
CA LEU A 13 -13.23 8.11 17.99
C LEU A 13 -13.31 8.04 16.46
N PRO A 14 -13.93 9.03 15.80
CA PRO A 14 -13.95 9.06 14.35
C PRO A 14 -12.53 9.22 13.83
N VAL A 15 -12.31 8.62 12.68
CA VAL A 15 -11.02 8.57 11.99
C VAL A 15 -10.72 9.90 11.31
N TYR A 16 -11.77 10.52 10.78
CA TYR A 16 -11.73 11.78 10.09
C TYR A 16 -12.80 12.73 10.63
N ARG A 17 -12.47 14.01 10.62
CA ARG A 17 -13.44 15.10 10.61
C ARG A 17 -13.78 15.45 9.17
N ARG A 18 -15.07 15.59 8.89
CA ARG A 18 -15.58 16.09 7.61
C ARG A 18 -15.71 17.59 7.69
N LEU A 19 -15.08 18.31 6.76
CA LEU A 19 -15.15 19.77 6.69
C LEU A 19 -15.57 20.20 5.28
N ARG A 20 -16.70 20.89 5.18
CA ARG A 20 -17.13 21.54 3.94
C ARG A 20 -16.19 22.70 3.60
N VAL A 21 -15.88 22.83 2.31
CA VAL A 21 -15.00 23.87 1.76
C VAL A 21 -15.53 24.33 0.41
N PHE A 22 -15.04 25.48 -0.08
CA PHE A 22 -15.20 25.81 -1.50
C PHE A 22 -14.29 24.90 -2.34
N ALA A 23 -14.81 24.40 -3.46
CA ALA A 23 -14.03 23.55 -4.36
C ALA A 23 -12.95 24.33 -5.14
N PHE A 24 -13.20 25.62 -5.40
CA PHE A 24 -12.24 26.55 -6.00
C PHE A 24 -12.15 27.82 -5.15
N ASP A 25 -13.21 28.65 -5.25
CA ASP A 25 -13.36 29.93 -4.58
C ASP A 25 -14.84 30.38 -4.62
N PRO A 26 -15.27 31.38 -3.83
CA PRO A 26 -16.65 31.87 -3.80
C PRO A 26 -17.21 32.36 -5.14
N GLY A 27 -16.35 32.72 -6.11
CA GLY A 27 -16.76 33.40 -7.35
C GLY A 27 -17.69 32.55 -8.22
N THR A 28 -17.64 31.23 -8.07
CA THR A 28 -18.49 30.29 -8.79
C THR A 28 -19.82 30.00 -8.08
N THR A 29 -20.00 30.43 -6.83
CA THR A 29 -21.27 30.31 -6.09
C THR A 29 -22.33 31.31 -6.55
N ALA A 30 -21.91 32.42 -7.18
CA ALA A 30 -22.80 33.48 -7.65
C ALA A 30 -23.62 33.14 -8.91
N ARG A 31 -23.42 31.97 -9.54
CA ARG A 31 -24.18 31.53 -10.71
C ARG A 31 -24.97 30.26 -10.41
N LEU A 32 -26.27 30.26 -10.71
CA LEU A 32 -27.20 29.17 -10.36
C LEU A 32 -26.78 27.81 -10.93
N ASP A 33 -26.16 27.80 -12.12
CA ASP A 33 -25.62 26.63 -12.80
C ASP A 33 -24.34 26.07 -12.16
N THR A 34 -23.62 26.87 -11.37
CA THR A 34 -22.35 26.45 -10.72
C THR A 34 -22.40 26.46 -9.19
N ALA A 35 -23.44 27.02 -8.58
CA ALA A 35 -23.61 27.12 -7.13
C ALA A 35 -23.67 25.76 -6.44
N VAL A 36 -24.41 24.80 -7.02
CA VAL A 36 -24.50 23.42 -6.50
C VAL A 36 -23.18 22.65 -6.68
N MET A 37 -22.28 23.15 -7.54
CA MET A 37 -21.02 22.50 -7.90
C MET A 37 -19.78 23.20 -7.33
N ASN A 38 -19.89 24.07 -6.33
CA ASN A 38 -18.71 24.72 -5.73
C ASN A 38 -18.49 24.36 -4.26
N GLU A 39 -19.25 23.42 -3.72
CA GLU A 39 -19.06 22.90 -2.37
C GLU A 39 -18.47 21.49 -2.45
N MET A 40 -17.47 21.22 -1.61
CA MET A 40 -16.95 19.86 -1.43
C MET A 40 -16.60 19.61 0.03
N THR A 41 -16.59 18.34 0.42
CA THR A 41 -16.24 17.92 1.78
C THR A 41 -14.85 17.30 1.79
N LEU A 42 -13.97 17.83 2.63
CA LEU A 42 -12.65 17.29 2.88
C LEU A 42 -12.66 16.36 4.10
N LEU A 43 -11.95 15.24 3.96
CA LEU A 43 -11.62 14.36 5.08
C LEU A 43 -10.31 14.84 5.70
N VAL A 44 -10.40 15.43 6.89
CA VAL A 44 -9.24 15.88 7.67
C VAL A 44 -9.03 14.88 8.81
N PRO A 45 -7.80 14.38 9.06
CA PRO A 45 -7.53 13.47 10.16
C PRO A 45 -8.08 14.00 11.49
N TRP A 46 -8.65 13.13 12.30
CA TRP A 46 -9.19 13.56 13.59
C TRP A 46 -8.08 13.94 14.57
N GLU A 47 -8.21 15.11 15.16
CA GLU A 47 -7.39 15.60 16.27
C GLU A 47 -8.26 16.48 17.18
N ASP A 48 -7.94 16.53 18.47
CA ASP A 48 -8.62 17.42 19.42
C ASP A 48 -8.19 18.87 19.15
N LEU A 49 -9.15 19.74 18.83
CA LEU A 49 -8.88 21.11 18.39
C LEU A 49 -9.27 22.13 19.47
N LYS A 50 -8.48 23.19 19.59
CA LYS A 50 -8.92 24.40 20.30
C LYS A 50 -9.57 25.38 19.32
N PRO A 51 -10.45 26.29 19.77
CA PRO A 51 -11.04 27.32 18.92
C PRO A 51 -9.99 28.16 18.18
N GLY A 52 -10.29 28.50 16.92
CA GLY A 52 -9.33 29.09 15.98
C GLY A 52 -8.42 28.00 15.44
N PRO A 53 -9.03 26.97 14.80
CA PRO A 53 -8.67 25.57 14.92
C PRO A 53 -7.16 25.40 15.10
N VAL A 54 -6.81 25.05 16.34
CA VAL A 54 -5.43 24.87 16.77
C VAL A 54 -5.19 23.39 16.97
N GLY A 55 -4.52 22.77 16.01
CA GLY A 55 -4.14 21.35 16.00
C GLY A 55 -2.64 21.13 16.18
N GLU A 56 -2.14 19.99 15.71
CA GLU A 56 -0.72 19.62 15.77
C GLU A 56 0.14 20.50 14.85
N TYR A 57 -0.34 20.81 13.64
CA TYR A 57 0.45 21.53 12.63
C TYR A 57 0.08 23.01 12.53
N ILE A 58 -1.21 23.33 12.55
CA ILE A 58 -1.75 24.65 12.20
C ILE A 58 -2.43 25.29 13.41
N ALA A 59 -2.27 26.60 13.53
CA ALA A 59 -3.06 27.44 14.42
C ALA A 59 -3.70 28.56 13.60
N VAL A 60 -5.04 28.60 13.49
CA VAL A 60 -5.71 29.70 12.79
C VAL A 60 -5.95 30.84 13.76
N VAL A 61 -5.21 31.93 13.56
CA VAL A 61 -5.19 33.09 14.44
C VAL A 61 -5.73 34.30 13.68
N ASP A 62 -6.93 34.73 14.02
CA ASP A 62 -7.55 35.85 13.29
C ASP A 62 -7.16 37.21 13.86
N LYS A 63 -5.92 37.60 13.58
CA LYS A 63 -5.35 38.91 13.93
C LYS A 63 -4.95 39.69 12.68
N ASP A 64 -5.19 41.00 12.72
CA ASP A 64 -4.72 41.92 11.68
C ASP A 64 -3.22 42.21 11.81
N GLU A 65 -2.68 42.98 10.87
CA GLU A 65 -1.27 43.44 10.86
C GLU A 65 -0.86 44.22 12.12
N HIS A 66 -1.83 44.80 12.84
CA HIS A 66 -1.62 45.52 14.10
C HIS A 66 -1.73 44.61 15.34
N GLY A 67 -1.93 43.30 15.14
CA GLY A 67 -2.07 42.30 16.17
C GLY A 67 -3.43 42.32 16.88
N ARG A 68 -4.42 43.06 16.36
CA ARG A 68 -5.78 43.13 16.92
C ARG A 68 -6.59 41.94 16.44
N GLN A 69 -7.36 41.33 17.33
CA GLN A 69 -8.27 40.26 16.97
C GLN A 69 -9.41 40.83 16.11
N VAL A 70 -9.65 40.24 14.94
CA VAL A 70 -10.62 40.73 13.95
C VAL A 70 -11.98 40.06 14.15
N HIS A 71 -12.01 38.73 14.23
CA HIS A 71 -13.25 37.96 14.41
C HIS A 71 -13.10 36.89 15.52
N PRO A 72 -14.23 36.41 16.09
CA PRO A 72 -14.22 35.30 17.03
C PRO A 72 -13.74 34.01 16.34
N ALA A 73 -12.98 33.22 17.09
CA ALA A 73 -12.39 31.98 16.61
C ALA A 73 -13.48 30.89 16.42
N VAL A 74 -13.44 30.13 15.32
CA VAL A 74 -14.35 28.99 15.13
C VAL A 74 -13.95 27.82 16.03
N ASP A 75 -14.92 27.18 16.67
CA ASP A 75 -14.72 25.93 17.40
C ASP A 75 -15.19 24.76 16.53
N LEU A 76 -14.26 24.07 15.87
CA LEU A 76 -14.60 22.93 15.03
C LEU A 76 -15.01 21.69 15.84
N ASP A 77 -14.75 21.66 17.16
CA ASP A 77 -15.20 20.62 18.09
C ASP A 77 -16.60 20.91 18.66
N ASP A 78 -17.23 22.03 18.28
CA ASP A 78 -18.63 22.30 18.63
C ASP A 78 -19.54 21.20 18.05
N PRO A 79 -20.39 20.55 18.88
CA PRO A 79 -21.25 19.46 18.42
C PRO A 79 -22.22 19.84 17.29
N GLN A 80 -22.67 21.10 17.21
CA GLN A 80 -23.54 21.56 16.13
C GLN A 80 -22.76 21.73 14.82
N ILE A 81 -21.51 22.17 14.89
CA ILE A 81 -20.64 22.28 13.71
C ILE A 81 -20.25 20.88 13.23
N LEU A 82 -19.87 19.98 14.14
CA LEU A 82 -19.57 18.59 13.84
C LEU A 82 -20.75 17.86 13.18
N ALA A 83 -21.97 18.06 13.68
CA ALA A 83 -23.18 17.44 13.12
C ALA A 83 -23.50 17.88 11.68
N ASN A 84 -22.90 18.98 11.22
CA ASN A 84 -23.12 19.54 9.89
C ASN A 84 -21.90 19.38 8.95
N ASP A 85 -20.97 18.47 9.26
CA ASP A 85 -19.71 18.31 8.53
C ASP A 85 -18.94 19.64 8.40
N GLY A 86 -18.93 20.42 9.49
CA GLY A 86 -18.39 21.77 9.52
C GLY A 86 -19.42 22.86 9.17
N LEU A 87 -18.94 24.11 9.13
CA LEU A 87 -19.70 25.26 8.66
C LEU A 87 -19.96 25.17 7.15
N ALA A 88 -21.14 25.64 6.72
CA ALA A 88 -21.47 25.74 5.30
C ALA A 88 -20.56 26.77 4.60
N PRO A 89 -20.14 26.51 3.35
CA PRO A 89 -19.35 27.45 2.58
C PRO A 89 -19.98 28.84 2.49
N SER A 90 -19.24 29.85 2.91
CA SER A 90 -19.75 31.23 2.98
C SER A 90 -18.61 32.23 2.89
N ASP A 91 -18.80 33.27 2.07
CA ASP A 91 -17.93 34.45 1.99
C ASP A 91 -18.29 35.55 3.01
N GLY A 92 -19.47 35.44 3.63
CA GLY A 92 -19.97 36.37 4.64
C GLY A 92 -19.75 35.90 6.09
N ASN A 93 -19.36 34.65 6.32
CA ASN A 93 -19.12 34.11 7.66
C ASN A 93 -17.60 33.98 7.95
N PRO A 94 -17.00 34.88 8.75
CA PRO A 94 -15.57 34.84 9.05
C PRO A 94 -15.10 33.55 9.73
N GLN A 95 -15.97 32.86 10.47
CA GLN A 95 -15.64 31.57 11.09
C GLN A 95 -15.47 30.45 10.05
N PHE A 96 -16.21 30.50 8.94
CA PHE A 96 -15.99 29.58 7.82
C PHE A 96 -14.62 29.84 7.17
N HIS A 97 -14.17 31.10 7.10
CA HIS A 97 -12.86 31.43 6.54
C HIS A 97 -11.74 30.73 7.33
N HIS A 98 -11.90 30.60 8.66
CA HIS A 98 -10.98 29.85 9.50
C HIS A 98 -11.00 28.34 9.18
N GLN A 99 -12.19 27.76 8.98
CA GLN A 99 -12.35 26.36 8.58
C GLN A 99 -11.72 26.08 7.21
N MET A 100 -11.97 26.94 6.22
CA MET A 100 -11.43 26.84 4.87
C MET A 100 -9.90 26.81 4.89
N ALA A 101 -9.29 27.79 5.57
CA ALA A 101 -7.84 27.88 5.72
C ALA A 101 -7.24 26.64 6.41
N TYR A 102 -7.89 26.15 7.47
CA TYR A 102 -7.46 24.95 8.20
C TYR A 102 -7.51 23.69 7.35
N ALA A 103 -8.67 23.41 6.74
CA ALA A 103 -8.93 22.17 6.03
C ALA A 103 -8.00 22.00 4.81
N VAL A 104 -7.82 23.07 4.03
CA VAL A 104 -6.95 23.05 2.85
C VAL A 104 -5.47 22.95 3.23
N ALA A 105 -5.04 23.64 4.29
CA ALA A 105 -3.67 23.54 4.78
C ALA A 105 -3.35 22.12 5.26
N MET A 106 -4.20 21.53 6.11
CA MET A 106 -4.01 20.16 6.61
C MET A 106 -4.00 19.11 5.50
N ARG A 107 -4.85 19.27 4.48
CA ARG A 107 -4.84 18.41 3.28
C ARG A 107 -3.52 18.52 2.51
N THR A 108 -3.03 19.75 2.32
CA THR A 108 -1.78 20.00 1.58
C THR A 108 -0.58 19.40 2.33
N ILE A 109 -0.51 19.60 3.65
CA ILE A 109 0.49 18.97 4.54
C ILE A 109 0.45 17.45 4.38
N ARG A 110 -0.75 16.85 4.38
CA ARG A 110 -0.88 15.40 4.29
C ARG A 110 -0.35 14.84 2.96
N ASN A 111 -0.58 15.53 1.86
CA ASN A 111 -0.04 15.14 0.57
C ASN A 111 1.50 15.12 0.58
N PHE A 112 2.14 16.08 1.27
CA PHE A 112 3.60 16.09 1.44
C PHE A 112 4.10 14.94 2.29
N GLU A 113 3.49 14.67 3.44
CA GLU A 113 3.92 13.57 4.30
C GLU A 113 3.78 12.21 3.62
N ARG A 114 2.66 11.98 2.91
CA ARG A 114 2.44 10.74 2.16
C ARG A 114 3.45 10.58 1.02
N ALA A 115 3.74 11.65 0.29
CA ALA A 115 4.66 11.59 -0.82
C ALA A 115 6.12 11.46 -0.36
N LEU A 116 6.57 12.21 0.64
CA LEU A 116 7.96 12.19 1.10
C LEU A 116 8.27 11.05 2.08
N GLY A 117 7.26 10.44 2.70
CA GLY A 117 7.44 9.41 3.71
C GLY A 117 8.14 9.93 4.97
N ARG A 118 7.85 11.17 5.37
CA ARG A 118 8.38 11.82 6.59
C ARG A 118 7.47 12.94 7.05
N SER A 119 7.51 13.26 8.35
CA SER A 119 6.79 14.40 8.90
C SER A 119 7.40 15.73 8.46
N ILE A 120 6.57 16.75 8.27
CA ILE A 120 7.04 18.10 7.96
C ILE A 120 7.42 18.87 9.23
N HIS A 121 8.43 19.74 9.12
CA HIS A 121 8.79 20.73 10.14
C HIS A 121 8.58 22.14 9.61
N TRP A 122 8.28 23.06 10.52
CA TRP A 122 8.15 24.47 10.19
C TRP A 122 9.50 25.19 10.36
N PRO A 123 9.69 26.35 9.69
CA PRO A 123 10.84 27.21 9.93
C PRO A 123 10.95 27.53 11.42
N PRO A 124 12.13 27.33 12.03
CA PRO A 124 12.29 27.52 13.47
C PRO A 124 12.16 29.00 13.84
N SER A 125 11.69 29.28 15.06
CA SER A 125 11.62 30.65 15.55
C SER A 125 13.02 31.12 15.95
N VAL A 126 13.45 32.25 15.39
CA VAL A 126 14.75 32.86 15.69
C VAL A 126 14.53 34.11 16.53
N LYS A 127 15.00 34.11 17.78
CA LYS A 127 15.00 35.29 18.67
C LYS A 127 16.44 35.59 19.09
N GLY A 128 17.06 36.58 18.44
CA GLY A 128 18.48 36.87 18.62
C GLY A 128 19.34 35.69 18.15
N ARG A 129 20.15 35.11 19.05
CA ARG A 129 20.96 33.91 18.77
C ARG A 129 20.25 32.58 19.10
N ARG A 130 19.06 32.62 19.71
CA ARG A 130 18.35 31.40 20.13
C ARG A 130 17.41 30.94 19.02
N VAL A 131 17.63 29.71 18.54
CA VAL A 131 16.76 29.00 17.60
C VAL A 131 15.89 28.04 18.41
N SER A 132 14.57 28.11 18.24
CA SER A 132 13.63 27.21 18.92
C SER A 132 12.69 26.53 17.95
N TYR A 133 12.34 25.28 18.25
CA TYR A 133 11.35 24.52 17.50
C TYR A 133 10.01 25.25 17.41
N ARG A 134 9.37 25.13 16.25
CA ARG A 134 8.03 25.69 15.99
C ARG A 134 7.07 24.54 15.75
N ARG A 135 6.24 24.21 16.75
CA ARG A 135 5.25 23.12 16.65
C ARG A 135 4.09 23.48 15.71
N GLN A 136 3.52 24.66 15.93
CA GLN A 136 2.34 25.15 15.23
C GLN A 136 2.67 26.35 14.32
N PHE A 137 2.11 26.34 13.12
CA PHE A 137 2.25 27.41 12.14
C PHE A 137 0.98 28.29 12.12
N PRO A 138 1.08 29.59 12.46
CA PRO A 138 -0.01 30.53 12.43
C PRO A 138 -0.48 30.83 11.01
N ILE A 139 -1.79 30.84 10.83
CA ILE A 139 -2.46 31.32 9.64
C ILE A 139 -3.36 32.50 10.04
N TYR A 140 -3.29 33.60 9.30
CA TYR A 140 -4.03 34.85 9.53
C TYR A 140 -4.99 35.12 8.36
N PRO A 141 -6.27 34.69 8.44
CA PRO A 141 -7.23 34.80 7.34
C PRO A 141 -7.59 36.25 6.95
N HIS A 142 -7.49 37.20 7.87
CA HIS A 142 -7.86 38.61 7.67
C HIS A 142 -6.74 39.58 8.08
N TYR A 143 -5.54 39.40 7.54
CA TYR A 143 -4.35 40.09 8.01
C TYR A 143 -4.28 41.56 7.56
N THR A 144 -4.42 41.80 6.25
CA THR A 144 -4.23 43.13 5.63
C THR A 144 -5.30 43.44 4.57
N LYS A 145 -5.48 44.73 4.25
CA LYS A 145 -6.40 45.22 3.20
C LYS A 145 -5.73 45.32 1.83
N ASP A 146 -5.04 44.26 1.42
CA ASP A 146 -4.31 44.21 0.16
C ASP A 146 -4.84 43.10 -0.76
N ALA A 147 -4.69 43.31 -2.07
CA ALA A 147 -4.93 42.28 -3.08
C ALA A 147 -3.72 41.33 -3.15
N ASN A 148 -3.41 40.65 -2.04
CA ASN A 148 -2.31 39.70 -1.97
C ASN A 148 -2.51 38.67 -0.85
N ALA A 149 -1.83 37.53 -0.95
CA ALA A 149 -1.55 36.64 0.16
C ALA A 149 -0.06 36.33 0.12
N TYR A 150 0.56 36.15 1.29
CA TYR A 150 1.98 35.85 1.33
C TYR A 150 2.37 35.08 2.58
N TYR A 151 3.31 34.19 2.40
CA TYR A 151 4.11 33.63 3.48
C TYR A 151 5.11 34.67 4.02
N LYS A 152 5.09 34.93 5.33
CA LYS A 152 6.07 35.78 6.02
C LYS A 152 7.00 34.94 6.89
N PRO A 153 8.32 34.87 6.57
CA PRO A 153 9.28 34.12 7.35
C PRO A 153 9.28 34.49 8.84
N GLY A 154 9.21 33.47 9.71
CA GLY A 154 9.17 33.65 11.16
C GLY A 154 7.80 33.99 11.77
N ASP A 155 6.87 34.57 11.00
CA ASP A 155 5.57 35.03 11.52
C ASP A 155 4.42 34.06 11.19
N GLY A 156 4.09 33.84 9.91
CA GLY A 156 2.97 32.97 9.53
C GLY A 156 2.46 33.21 8.10
N LEU A 157 1.29 32.66 7.80
CA LEU A 157 0.59 32.86 6.53
C LEU A 157 -0.35 34.06 6.62
N CYS A 158 -0.15 35.07 5.79
CA CYS A 158 -0.91 36.32 5.84
C CYS A 158 -1.82 36.44 4.61
N PHE A 159 -3.14 36.40 4.83
CA PHE A 159 -4.13 36.59 3.76
C PHE A 159 -4.67 38.01 3.77
N GLY A 160 -4.69 38.62 2.58
CA GLY A 160 -5.29 39.91 2.34
C GLY A 160 -6.75 39.83 1.86
N TYR A 161 -7.45 40.96 1.96
CA TYR A 161 -8.78 41.15 1.41
C TYR A 161 -8.91 42.54 0.78
N PHE A 162 -9.65 42.64 -0.33
CA PHE A 162 -9.73 43.87 -1.13
C PHE A 162 -11.07 43.97 -1.86
N ARG A 163 -11.40 45.16 -2.36
CA ARG A 163 -12.58 45.37 -3.20
C ARG A 163 -12.25 45.09 -4.66
N ALA A 164 -13.10 44.31 -5.32
CA ALA A 164 -12.95 44.00 -6.74
C ALA A 164 -12.99 45.29 -7.60
N GLN A 165 -12.26 45.29 -8.72
CA GLN A 165 -12.17 46.44 -9.61
C GLN A 165 -13.52 46.73 -10.30
N GLN A 166 -13.76 48.00 -10.65
CA GLN A 166 -15.01 48.45 -11.30
C GLN A 166 -15.30 47.78 -12.65
N SER A 167 -14.27 47.28 -13.34
CA SER A 167 -14.41 46.56 -14.61
C SER A 167 -14.60 45.05 -14.45
N SER A 168 -14.62 44.52 -13.22
CA SER A 168 -14.76 43.07 -12.97
C SER A 168 -16.22 42.62 -12.88
N ALA A 169 -16.48 41.33 -13.07
CA ALA A 169 -17.80 40.73 -12.85
C ALA A 169 -18.26 40.78 -11.37
N TYR A 170 -17.38 41.20 -10.46
CA TYR A 170 -17.58 41.21 -9.02
C TYR A 170 -17.58 42.64 -8.44
N GLU A 171 -17.83 43.67 -9.27
CA GLU A 171 -17.75 45.08 -8.87
C GLU A 171 -18.39 45.36 -7.49
N GLY A 172 -17.61 46.01 -6.62
CA GLY A 172 -18.07 46.43 -5.29
C GLY A 172 -18.07 45.32 -4.22
N THR A 173 -17.86 44.06 -4.59
CA THR A 173 -17.72 42.95 -3.63
C THR A 173 -16.33 42.93 -2.99
N THR A 174 -16.24 42.38 -1.77
CA THR A 174 -14.97 42.15 -1.08
C THR A 174 -14.50 40.73 -1.36
N ILE A 175 -13.28 40.60 -1.85
CA ILE A 175 -12.64 39.31 -2.15
C ILE A 175 -11.70 38.96 -1.01
N PHE A 176 -11.85 37.76 -0.47
CA PHE A 176 -10.99 37.21 0.57
C PHE A 176 -10.07 36.15 -0.03
N THR A 177 -8.76 36.38 0.01
CA THR A 177 -7.78 35.43 -0.56
C THR A 177 -7.75 34.11 0.20
N CYS A 178 -8.09 34.10 1.50
CA CYS A 178 -8.21 32.92 2.35
C CYS A 178 -9.41 32.00 2.01
N LEU A 179 -10.23 32.36 1.02
CA LEU A 179 -11.32 31.52 0.52
C LEU A 179 -10.97 30.78 -0.77
N SER A 180 -9.78 31.00 -1.32
CA SER A 180 -9.28 30.26 -2.49
C SER A 180 -8.45 29.06 -2.04
N GLN A 181 -8.87 27.87 -2.45
CA GLN A 181 -8.11 26.64 -2.19
C GLN A 181 -6.69 26.73 -2.77
N ASP A 182 -6.57 27.32 -3.96
CA ASP A 182 -5.30 27.48 -4.67
C ASP A 182 -4.32 28.35 -3.89
N VAL A 183 -4.78 29.51 -3.43
CA VAL A 183 -3.93 30.45 -2.70
C VAL A 183 -3.47 29.85 -1.38
N ILE A 184 -4.35 29.16 -0.64
CA ILE A 184 -3.96 28.49 0.61
C ILE A 184 -2.91 27.41 0.34
N ALA A 185 -3.13 26.55 -0.66
CA ALA A 185 -2.22 25.47 -1.02
C ALA A 185 -0.87 25.99 -1.54
N HIS A 186 -0.88 27.06 -2.33
CA HIS A 186 0.31 27.73 -2.83
C HIS A 186 1.14 28.29 -1.68
N GLU A 187 0.53 29.12 -0.81
CA GLU A 187 1.27 29.82 0.23
C GLU A 187 1.78 28.88 1.34
N ILE A 188 1.00 27.86 1.72
CA ILE A 188 1.47 26.87 2.72
C ILE A 188 2.64 26.03 2.17
N THR A 189 2.73 25.87 0.84
CA THR A 189 3.85 25.18 0.20
C THR A 189 5.16 25.92 0.44
N HIS A 190 5.18 27.25 0.35
CA HIS A 190 6.36 28.06 0.67
C HIS A 190 6.84 27.84 2.12
N ALA A 191 5.91 27.84 3.07
CA ALA A 191 6.22 27.59 4.48
C ALA A 191 6.81 26.18 4.72
N MET A 192 6.31 25.17 4.02
CA MET A 192 6.84 23.81 4.11
C MET A 192 8.21 23.66 3.45
N LEU A 193 8.44 24.29 2.30
CA LEU A 193 9.74 24.27 1.63
C LEU A 193 10.82 24.91 2.52
N ASP A 194 10.55 26.07 3.10
CA ASP A 194 11.46 26.73 4.03
C ASP A 194 11.68 25.90 5.30
N GLY A 195 10.61 25.32 5.86
CA GLY A 195 10.70 24.48 7.06
C GLY A 195 11.50 23.20 6.87
N MET A 196 11.46 22.63 5.66
CA MET A 196 12.31 21.52 5.25
C MET A 196 13.73 21.96 4.85
N ARG A 197 14.04 23.26 4.89
CA ARG A 197 15.31 23.87 4.44
C ARG A 197 15.61 23.53 2.98
N ILE A 198 14.57 23.51 2.15
CA ILE A 198 14.71 23.37 0.70
C ILE A 198 14.78 24.78 0.14
N SER A 199 16.00 25.33 0.10
CA SER A 199 16.23 26.63 -0.53
C SER A 199 16.66 26.43 -1.99
N PHE A 200 16.10 27.23 -2.89
CA PHE A 200 16.61 27.35 -4.25
C PHE A 200 17.54 28.57 -4.26
N LYS A 201 18.84 28.34 -4.08
CA LYS A 201 19.87 29.40 -4.12
C LYS A 201 20.49 29.48 -5.51
N GLY A 202 20.77 30.68 -6.00
CA GLY A 202 21.51 30.85 -7.24
C GLY A 202 21.03 31.99 -8.12
N GLN A 203 21.77 32.22 -9.20
CA GLN A 203 21.53 33.31 -10.14
C GLN A 203 20.70 32.90 -11.37
N HIS A 204 20.53 31.60 -11.61
CA HIS A 204 19.80 31.12 -12.78
C HIS A 204 18.32 31.53 -12.74
N PRO A 205 17.72 32.03 -13.84
CA PRO A 205 16.31 32.46 -13.87
C PRO A 205 15.30 31.38 -13.47
N ASP A 206 15.65 30.10 -13.70
CA ASP A 206 14.80 28.97 -13.28
C ASP A 206 14.66 28.83 -11.77
N VAL A 207 15.61 29.34 -10.97
CA VAL A 207 15.60 29.17 -9.51
C VAL A 207 14.32 29.74 -8.92
N LEU A 208 14.00 31.00 -9.24
CA LEU A 208 12.76 31.65 -8.82
C LEU A 208 11.55 31.12 -9.58
N ALA A 209 11.71 30.85 -10.88
CA ALA A 209 10.60 30.34 -11.69
C ALA A 209 10.09 28.99 -11.19
N LEU A 210 10.99 28.09 -10.76
CA LEU A 210 10.64 26.79 -10.20
C LEU A 210 10.07 26.88 -8.80
N HIS A 211 10.55 27.82 -7.97
CA HIS A 211 9.99 28.05 -6.64
C HIS A 211 8.49 28.35 -6.72
N GLU A 212 8.11 29.29 -7.58
CA GLU A 212 6.71 29.68 -7.82
C GLU A 212 5.93 28.60 -8.58
N ALA A 213 6.50 28.04 -9.65
CA ALA A 213 5.87 26.97 -10.42
C ALA A 213 5.57 25.73 -9.57
N TYR A 214 6.43 25.43 -8.60
CA TYR A 214 6.23 24.30 -7.72
C TYR A 214 5.00 24.50 -6.83
N ALA A 215 4.86 25.67 -6.19
CA ALA A 215 3.67 26.00 -5.39
C ALA A 215 2.39 26.00 -6.25
N ASP A 216 2.45 26.51 -7.47
CA ASP A 216 1.38 26.45 -8.46
C ASP A 216 0.99 25.00 -8.81
N LEU A 217 1.96 24.11 -9.03
CA LEU A 217 1.68 22.69 -9.31
C LEU A 217 0.96 22.01 -8.15
N ILE A 218 1.37 22.28 -6.92
CA ILE A 218 0.71 21.75 -5.72
C ILE A 218 -0.72 22.27 -5.60
N ALA A 219 -0.97 23.53 -5.94
CA ALA A 219 -2.31 24.11 -5.93
C ALA A 219 -3.21 23.46 -6.99
N VAL A 220 -2.82 23.51 -8.27
CA VAL A 220 -3.70 23.12 -9.38
C VAL A 220 -3.96 21.62 -9.41
N LEU A 221 -2.99 20.77 -9.03
CA LEU A 221 -3.22 19.31 -8.99
C LEU A 221 -4.25 18.89 -7.93
N GLN A 222 -4.55 19.75 -6.95
CA GLN A 222 -5.58 19.45 -5.95
C GLN A 222 -7.02 19.56 -6.49
N HIS A 223 -7.22 20.18 -7.66
CA HIS A 223 -8.51 20.24 -8.37
C HIS A 223 -9.02 18.88 -8.84
N PHE A 224 -8.12 17.90 -9.00
CA PHE A 224 -8.42 16.57 -9.52
C PHE A 224 -8.88 15.59 -8.43
N TRP A 225 -9.27 16.10 -7.25
CA TRP A 225 -9.81 15.26 -6.20
C TRP A 225 -11.16 14.67 -6.60
N PRO A 226 -11.46 13.40 -6.23
CA PRO A 226 -12.77 12.86 -6.53
C PRO A 226 -13.83 13.60 -5.71
N SER A 227 -14.66 14.36 -6.41
CA SER A 227 -15.82 15.08 -5.87
C SER A 227 -16.90 15.18 -6.95
N ASP A 228 -18.14 15.46 -6.54
CA ASP A 228 -19.23 15.69 -7.49
C ASP A 228 -18.99 16.94 -8.35
N VAL A 229 -18.29 17.93 -7.78
CA VAL A 229 -17.79 19.10 -8.50
C VAL A 229 -16.88 18.70 -9.65
N PHE A 230 -15.85 17.90 -9.36
CA PHE A 230 -14.89 17.47 -10.37
C PHE A 230 -15.54 16.59 -11.45
N ARG A 231 -16.47 15.70 -11.07
CA ARG A 231 -17.30 14.93 -12.02
C ARG A 231 -18.10 15.84 -12.94
N GLY A 232 -18.77 16.86 -12.38
CA GLY A 232 -19.50 17.87 -13.15
C GLY A 232 -18.60 18.61 -14.14
N GLN A 233 -17.35 18.92 -13.76
CA GLN A 233 -16.39 19.53 -14.67
C GLN A 233 -15.97 18.60 -15.81
N ILE A 234 -15.67 17.32 -15.51
CA ILE A 234 -15.36 16.31 -16.53
C ILE A 234 -16.52 16.15 -17.51
N ALA A 235 -17.77 16.17 -17.03
CA ALA A 235 -18.96 16.17 -17.89
C ALA A 235 -19.02 17.41 -18.78
N GLY A 236 -18.85 18.61 -18.20
CA GLY A 236 -18.91 19.88 -18.93
C GLY A 236 -17.86 20.02 -20.02
N ILE A 237 -16.69 19.40 -19.86
CA ILE A 237 -15.59 19.45 -20.84
C ILE A 237 -15.55 18.24 -21.78
N GLN A 238 -16.59 17.40 -21.77
CA GLN A 238 -16.67 16.19 -22.61
C GLN A 238 -15.49 15.23 -22.38
N GLY A 239 -15.00 15.17 -21.14
CA GLY A 239 -13.84 14.37 -20.78
C GLY A 239 -12.53 14.81 -21.44
N ARG A 240 -12.43 16.00 -22.04
CA ARG A 240 -11.18 16.52 -22.63
C ARG A 240 -10.59 17.58 -21.72
N LEU A 241 -9.47 17.29 -21.07
CA LEU A 241 -8.91 18.16 -20.03
C LEU A 241 -8.55 19.55 -20.57
N GLU A 242 -8.08 19.66 -21.82
CA GLU A 242 -7.70 20.92 -22.47
C GLU A 242 -8.88 21.88 -22.75
N ASN A 243 -10.11 21.37 -22.74
CA ASN A 243 -11.31 22.21 -22.91
C ASN A 243 -11.70 22.92 -21.61
N SER A 244 -11.06 22.60 -20.48
CA SER A 244 -11.35 23.25 -19.21
C SER A 244 -10.56 24.53 -19.04
N ARG A 245 -11.28 25.66 -18.87
CA ARG A 245 -10.66 26.89 -18.35
C ARG A 245 -10.35 26.81 -16.85
N ARG A 246 -11.09 26.00 -16.09
CA ARG A 246 -11.05 26.01 -14.61
C ARG A 246 -10.03 25.05 -14.02
N LEU A 247 -9.84 23.88 -14.63
CA LEU A 247 -8.94 22.86 -14.09
C LEU A 247 -7.48 23.32 -14.03
N GLY A 248 -7.08 24.23 -14.92
CA GLY A 248 -5.74 24.79 -14.98
C GLY A 248 -5.60 26.20 -14.41
N ALA A 249 -6.69 26.82 -13.94
CA ALA A 249 -6.67 28.17 -13.41
C ALA A 249 -6.12 28.19 -11.98
N ILE A 250 -5.46 29.28 -11.61
CA ILE A 250 -5.05 29.58 -10.24
C ILE A 250 -5.84 30.79 -9.76
N ALA A 251 -6.57 30.60 -8.67
CA ALA A 251 -7.37 31.62 -8.00
C ALA A 251 -8.27 32.41 -8.99
N PRO A 252 -9.21 31.74 -9.69
CA PRO A 252 -9.99 32.33 -10.76
C PRO A 252 -10.78 33.58 -10.34
N GLN A 253 -11.45 33.59 -9.18
CA GLN A 253 -12.15 34.77 -8.66
C GLN A 253 -11.21 35.92 -8.34
N PHE A 254 -10.05 35.62 -7.73
CA PHE A 254 -9.07 36.64 -7.40
C PHE A 254 -8.51 37.30 -8.66
N GLY A 255 -8.18 36.49 -9.67
CA GLY A 255 -7.78 36.96 -11.00
C GLY A 255 -8.85 37.84 -11.65
N GLU A 256 -10.10 37.36 -11.71
CA GLU A 256 -11.20 38.09 -12.34
C GLU A 256 -11.48 39.43 -11.64
N ALA A 257 -11.38 39.46 -10.30
CA ALA A 257 -11.54 40.67 -9.51
C ALA A 257 -10.46 41.74 -9.77
N ILE A 258 -9.28 41.34 -10.26
CA ILE A 258 -8.20 42.25 -10.69
C ILE A 258 -8.10 42.41 -12.21
N GLY A 259 -9.12 41.95 -12.96
CA GLY A 259 -9.21 42.12 -14.42
C GLY A 259 -8.55 41.00 -15.25
N ARG A 260 -8.33 39.81 -14.68
CA ARG A 260 -7.79 38.62 -15.36
C ARG A 260 -8.80 37.46 -15.37
N PRO A 261 -9.66 37.34 -16.40
CA PRO A 261 -10.80 36.41 -16.41
C PRO A 261 -10.41 34.91 -16.41
N GLU A 262 -9.16 34.58 -16.72
CA GLU A 262 -8.61 33.22 -16.71
C GLU A 262 -7.99 32.79 -15.36
N GLY A 263 -8.04 33.68 -14.35
CA GLY A 263 -7.32 33.56 -13.08
C GLY A 263 -6.01 34.33 -13.06
N ILE A 264 -5.26 34.25 -11.96
CA ILE A 264 -3.94 34.92 -11.85
C ILE A 264 -3.01 34.42 -12.97
N ARG A 265 -3.05 33.09 -13.15
CA ARG A 265 -2.33 32.30 -14.15
C ARG A 265 -3.21 31.13 -14.56
N ASN A 266 -2.99 30.61 -15.76
CA ASN A 266 -3.69 29.43 -16.25
C ASN A 266 -2.75 28.49 -17.02
N ALA A 267 -2.66 27.24 -16.55
CA ALA A 267 -1.78 26.23 -17.12
C ALA A 267 -2.26 25.70 -18.48
N LEU A 268 -3.57 25.73 -18.73
CA LEU A 268 -4.22 25.04 -19.85
C LEU A 268 -4.47 25.95 -21.06
N GLY A 269 -4.42 27.27 -20.91
CA GLY A 269 -4.81 28.18 -21.97
C GLY A 269 -4.90 29.65 -21.56
N SER A 270 -5.45 30.46 -22.44
CA SER A 270 -5.72 31.88 -22.21
C SER A 270 -7.07 32.26 -22.83
N ILE A 271 -7.64 33.37 -22.37
CA ILE A 271 -8.85 33.95 -22.93
C ILE A 271 -8.43 35.12 -23.83
N ASP A 272 -8.99 35.22 -25.03
CA ASP A 272 -8.74 36.36 -25.92
C ASP A 272 -9.62 37.58 -25.59
N GLU A 273 -9.40 38.70 -26.27
CA GLU A 273 -10.19 39.93 -26.08
C GLU A 273 -11.70 39.74 -26.37
N ALA A 274 -12.05 38.72 -27.16
CA ALA A 274 -13.44 38.36 -27.46
C ALA A 274 -14.07 37.44 -26.39
N GLY A 275 -13.30 37.04 -25.36
CA GLY A 275 -13.76 36.14 -24.31
C GLY A 275 -13.70 34.65 -24.69
N ALA A 276 -13.09 34.30 -25.83
CA ALA A 276 -12.99 32.91 -26.28
C ALA A 276 -11.79 32.19 -25.64
N TRP A 277 -12.00 30.93 -25.24
CA TRP A 277 -10.97 30.08 -24.65
C TRP A 277 -10.06 29.49 -25.73
N HIS A 278 -8.74 29.69 -25.57
CA HIS A 278 -7.71 29.11 -26.43
C HIS A 278 -6.79 28.20 -25.63
N PRO A 279 -6.85 26.88 -25.83
CA PRO A 279 -5.92 25.94 -25.20
C PRO A 279 -4.47 26.26 -25.57
N ARG A 280 -3.59 26.25 -24.57
CA ARG A 280 -2.16 26.49 -24.74
C ARG A 280 -1.54 25.34 -25.51
N LYS A 281 -0.83 25.66 -26.59
CA LYS A 281 -0.07 24.68 -27.36
C LYS A 281 1.41 24.72 -26.95
N PRO A 282 2.11 23.58 -26.96
CA PRO A 282 3.54 23.58 -26.72
C PRO A 282 4.30 24.42 -27.75
N ASP A 283 5.15 25.33 -27.26
CA ASP A 283 6.09 26.10 -28.08
C ASP A 283 7.53 25.84 -27.59
N PRO A 284 8.35 25.10 -28.38
CA PRO A 284 9.73 24.82 -28.04
C PRO A 284 10.64 26.05 -27.89
N LYS A 285 10.21 27.23 -28.39
CA LYS A 285 10.99 28.47 -28.31
C LYS A 285 10.63 29.33 -27.09
N ALA A 286 9.43 29.14 -26.52
CA ALA A 286 8.91 29.98 -25.45
C ALA A 286 9.83 29.97 -24.22
N TYR A 287 10.29 28.78 -23.81
CA TYR A 287 11.13 28.64 -22.63
C TYR A 287 12.48 29.38 -22.73
N ALA A 288 13.07 29.45 -23.92
CA ALA A 288 14.32 30.19 -24.13
C ALA A 288 14.11 31.71 -24.17
N ALA A 289 12.92 32.18 -24.57
CA ALA A 289 12.61 33.60 -24.74
C ALA A 289 12.12 34.28 -23.44
N THR A 290 11.55 33.53 -22.50
CA THR A 290 10.93 34.07 -21.29
C THR A 290 11.92 34.15 -20.12
N LEU A 291 12.16 35.37 -19.61
CA LEU A 291 13.07 35.63 -18.47
C LEU A 291 12.34 36.01 -17.17
N GLU A 292 11.09 36.48 -17.27
CA GLU A 292 10.29 36.82 -16.09
C GLU A 292 9.96 35.52 -15.33
N PRO A 293 10.24 35.44 -14.00
CA PRO A 293 10.14 34.18 -13.27
C PRO A 293 8.75 33.53 -13.27
N HIS A 294 7.67 34.31 -13.15
CA HIS A 294 6.31 33.76 -13.11
C HIS A 294 5.87 33.23 -14.48
N ASP A 295 6.12 33.97 -15.55
CA ASP A 295 5.81 33.55 -16.92
C ASP A 295 6.64 32.33 -17.31
N ARG A 296 7.91 32.29 -16.90
CA ARG A 296 8.80 31.16 -17.11
C ARG A 296 8.35 29.95 -16.28
N GLY A 297 7.91 30.17 -15.05
CA GLY A 297 7.32 29.16 -14.19
C GLY A 297 6.05 28.56 -14.77
N ALA A 298 5.17 29.40 -15.33
CA ALA A 298 3.94 28.97 -15.99
C ALA A 298 4.21 28.01 -17.17
N ILE A 299 5.34 28.13 -17.86
CA ILE A 299 5.75 27.16 -18.91
C ILE A 299 6.03 25.79 -18.30
N VAL A 300 6.69 25.72 -17.13
CA VAL A 300 6.94 24.46 -16.41
C VAL A 300 5.62 23.83 -15.97
N VAL A 301 4.72 24.63 -15.40
CA VAL A 301 3.37 24.17 -15.01
C VAL A 301 2.64 23.59 -16.21
N SER A 302 2.62 24.29 -17.35
CA SER A 302 2.02 23.80 -18.60
C SER A 302 2.66 22.51 -19.11
N ALA A 303 3.98 22.34 -19.01
CA ALA A 303 4.67 21.11 -19.41
C ALA A 303 4.27 19.90 -18.54
N VAL A 304 4.12 20.09 -17.22
CA VAL A 304 3.63 19.04 -16.33
C VAL A 304 2.17 18.69 -16.63
N PHE A 305 1.32 19.68 -16.89
CA PHE A 305 -0.07 19.46 -17.29
C PHE A 305 -0.19 18.71 -18.62
N GLU A 306 0.67 19.01 -19.59
CA GLU A 306 0.72 18.28 -20.85
C GLU A 306 1.12 16.81 -20.64
N ALA A 307 2.03 16.52 -19.69
CA ALA A 307 2.33 15.14 -19.29
C ALA A 307 1.11 14.44 -18.67
N LEU A 308 0.43 15.10 -17.71
CA LEU A 308 -0.80 14.59 -17.09
C LEU A 308 -1.88 14.30 -18.13
N LYS A 309 -2.07 15.20 -19.10
CA LYS A 309 -3.01 15.03 -20.20
C LYS A 309 -2.69 13.78 -21.02
N LYS A 310 -1.45 13.61 -21.48
CA LYS A 310 -1.02 12.43 -22.25
C LYS A 310 -1.24 11.13 -21.50
N ILE A 311 -0.93 11.12 -20.20
CA ILE A 311 -1.18 9.98 -19.32
C ILE A 311 -2.68 9.67 -19.25
N TYR A 312 -3.51 10.70 -19.00
CA TYR A 312 -4.96 10.57 -18.91
C TYR A 312 -5.59 10.08 -20.23
N GLU A 313 -5.17 10.62 -21.37
CA GLU A 313 -5.62 10.18 -22.69
C GLU A 313 -5.29 8.71 -22.93
N ALA A 314 -4.07 8.29 -22.64
CA ALA A 314 -3.65 6.89 -22.78
C ALA A 314 -4.48 5.94 -21.88
N ARG A 315 -4.75 6.34 -20.64
CA ARG A 315 -5.51 5.54 -19.66
C ARG A 315 -7.01 5.49 -19.91
N THR A 316 -7.56 6.48 -20.63
CA THR A 316 -9.01 6.56 -20.93
C THR A 316 -9.34 6.19 -22.36
N ALA A 317 -8.35 5.90 -23.20
CA ALA A 317 -8.55 5.57 -24.60
C ALA A 317 -9.47 4.36 -24.78
N ASP A 318 -9.31 3.34 -23.95
CA ASP A 318 -10.18 2.16 -23.94
C ASP A 318 -11.61 2.50 -23.49
N LEU A 319 -11.80 3.24 -22.40
CA LEU A 319 -13.12 3.69 -21.94
C LEU A 319 -13.87 4.49 -23.00
N ARG A 320 -13.17 5.36 -23.74
CA ARG A 320 -13.75 6.10 -24.87
C ARG A 320 -14.18 5.15 -25.98
N ARG A 321 -13.35 4.17 -26.34
CA ARG A 321 -13.70 3.17 -27.37
C ARG A 321 -14.87 2.29 -26.93
N ILE A 322 -14.90 1.84 -25.69
CA ILE A 322 -16.02 1.08 -25.10
C ILE A 322 -17.33 1.90 -25.22
N ALA A 323 -17.31 3.16 -24.81
CA ALA A 323 -18.48 4.03 -24.85
C ALA A 323 -18.96 4.38 -26.28
N THR A 324 -18.11 4.19 -27.29
CA THR A 324 -18.33 4.67 -28.66
C THR A 324 -18.23 3.57 -29.71
N GLN A 325 -18.36 2.31 -29.28
CA GLN A 325 -18.34 1.12 -30.13
C GLN A 325 -17.09 1.05 -31.02
N GLY A 326 -15.94 1.36 -30.42
CA GLY A 326 -14.62 1.24 -31.04
C GLY A 326 -14.07 2.51 -31.70
N THR A 327 -14.89 3.54 -31.96
CA THR A 327 -14.43 4.75 -32.67
C THR A 327 -13.46 5.60 -31.83
N GLY A 328 -13.64 5.61 -30.51
CA GLY A 328 -12.89 6.45 -29.57
C GLY A 328 -13.29 7.93 -29.57
N ILE A 329 -14.24 8.32 -30.43
CA ILE A 329 -14.70 9.70 -30.59
C ILE A 329 -16.03 9.83 -29.85
N LEU A 330 -16.02 10.57 -28.73
CA LEU A 330 -17.22 10.82 -27.94
C LEU A 330 -18.25 11.64 -28.74
N PRO A 331 -19.55 11.31 -28.66
CA PRO A 331 -20.61 12.01 -29.37
C PRO A 331 -20.77 13.44 -28.86
N GLU A 332 -21.34 14.32 -29.69
CA GLU A 332 -21.76 15.65 -29.26
C GLU A 332 -22.97 15.53 -28.32
N GLY A 333 -22.95 16.25 -27.19
CA GLY A 333 -24.03 16.23 -26.19
C GLY A 333 -23.55 15.87 -24.79
N GLN A 334 -24.45 15.48 -23.88
CA GLN A 334 -24.07 15.08 -22.52
C GLN A 334 -23.53 13.64 -22.50
N LEU A 335 -22.41 13.43 -21.81
CA LEU A 335 -21.86 12.09 -21.59
C LEU A 335 -22.69 11.32 -20.56
N HIS A 336 -22.71 9.99 -20.70
CA HIS A 336 -23.33 9.11 -19.71
C HIS A 336 -22.66 9.29 -18.33
N PRO A 337 -23.43 9.42 -17.21
CA PRO A 337 -22.86 9.67 -15.88
C PRO A 337 -21.81 8.66 -15.43
N ASP A 338 -22.00 7.37 -15.75
CA ASP A 338 -20.99 6.34 -15.43
C ASP A 338 -19.67 6.54 -16.19
N LEU A 339 -19.73 6.97 -17.45
CA LEU A 339 -18.52 7.28 -18.21
C LEU A 339 -17.81 8.48 -17.57
N VAL A 340 -18.56 9.52 -17.22
CA VAL A 340 -18.02 10.69 -16.49
C VAL A 340 -17.35 10.25 -15.19
N ASN A 341 -17.99 9.37 -14.42
CA ASN A 341 -17.45 8.85 -13.17
C ASN A 341 -16.11 8.12 -13.39
N ARG A 342 -16.03 7.23 -14.38
CA ARG A 342 -14.78 6.50 -14.71
C ARG A 342 -13.68 7.42 -15.24
N LEU A 343 -14.03 8.37 -16.10
CA LEU A 343 -13.10 9.39 -16.58
C LEU A 343 -12.57 10.25 -15.42
N ALA A 344 -13.43 10.66 -14.49
CA ALA A 344 -13.03 11.41 -13.30
C ALA A 344 -12.12 10.58 -12.38
N GLN A 345 -12.43 9.29 -12.15
CA GLN A 345 -11.58 8.40 -11.38
C GLN A 345 -10.17 8.24 -11.99
N GLU A 346 -10.08 8.04 -13.32
CA GLU A 346 -8.79 7.90 -13.99
C GLU A 346 -7.99 9.21 -14.03
N ALA A 347 -8.66 10.35 -14.19
CA ALA A 347 -8.03 11.67 -14.08
C ALA A 347 -7.49 11.90 -12.65
N SER A 348 -8.28 11.56 -11.64
CA SER A 348 -7.91 11.70 -10.23
C SER A 348 -6.71 10.83 -9.85
N ARG A 349 -6.73 9.54 -10.21
CA ARG A 349 -5.61 8.61 -10.00
C ARG A 349 -4.34 9.07 -10.71
N SER A 350 -4.47 9.60 -11.93
CA SER A 350 -3.34 10.11 -12.71
C SER A 350 -2.74 11.36 -12.08
N ALA A 351 -3.56 12.33 -11.68
CA ALA A 351 -3.14 13.55 -11.02
C ALA A 351 -2.52 13.29 -9.65
N GLN A 352 -3.08 12.35 -8.87
CA GLN A 352 -2.51 11.94 -7.59
C GLN A 352 -1.11 11.33 -7.75
N ARG A 353 -0.91 10.43 -8.74
CA ARG A 353 0.42 9.88 -9.03
C ARG A 353 1.39 10.95 -9.50
N VAL A 354 0.95 11.86 -10.37
CA VAL A 354 1.76 13.01 -10.83
C VAL A 354 2.17 13.91 -9.66
N LEU A 355 1.25 14.21 -8.75
CA LEU A 355 1.52 14.99 -7.53
C LEU A 355 2.58 14.30 -6.65
N GLU A 356 2.47 12.98 -6.45
CA GLU A 356 3.46 12.20 -5.70
C GLU A 356 4.84 12.20 -6.38
N MET A 357 4.89 12.10 -7.72
CA MET A 357 6.14 12.20 -8.49
C MET A 357 6.81 13.57 -8.31
N ILE A 358 6.03 14.65 -8.38
CA ILE A 358 6.51 16.04 -8.23
C ILE A 358 7.03 16.30 -6.82
N ILE A 359 6.27 15.90 -5.80
CA ILE A 359 6.68 16.11 -4.41
C ILE A 359 7.96 15.34 -4.10
N ARG A 360 8.06 14.08 -4.54
CA ARG A 360 9.27 13.27 -4.34
C ARG A 360 10.49 13.80 -5.08
N ALA A 361 10.29 14.47 -6.22
CA ALA A 361 11.38 15.05 -6.99
C ALA A 361 12.21 16.05 -6.17
N LEU A 362 11.64 16.72 -5.16
CA LEU A 362 12.37 17.65 -4.27
C LEU A 362 13.63 17.05 -3.64
N ASP A 363 13.61 15.77 -3.32
CA ASP A 363 14.76 15.05 -2.73
C ASP A 363 15.88 14.79 -3.76
N TYR A 364 15.55 14.81 -5.05
CA TYR A 364 16.46 14.57 -6.18
C TYR A 364 16.84 15.87 -6.90
N MET A 365 16.52 17.03 -6.32
CA MET A 365 16.91 18.33 -6.86
C MET A 365 18.30 18.73 -6.36
N PRO A 366 19.14 19.37 -7.21
CA PRO A 366 20.32 20.06 -6.73
C PRO A 366 19.91 21.21 -5.79
N PRO A 367 20.70 21.51 -4.73
CA PRO A 367 20.32 22.51 -3.73
C PRO A 367 20.60 23.95 -4.19
N VAL A 368 21.36 24.12 -5.28
CA VAL A 368 21.73 25.43 -5.82
C VAL A 368 21.70 25.39 -7.35
N GLU A 369 21.49 26.54 -7.99
CA GLU A 369 21.51 26.73 -9.46
C GLU A 369 20.64 25.70 -10.19
N THR A 370 19.49 25.40 -9.61
CA THR A 370 18.52 24.42 -10.13
C THR A 370 17.91 24.93 -11.43
N THR A 371 17.74 24.04 -12.41
CA THR A 371 17.08 24.33 -13.69
C THR A 371 15.80 23.52 -13.87
N SER A 372 14.89 23.96 -14.76
CA SER A 372 13.67 23.19 -15.07
C SER A 372 14.01 21.85 -15.75
N GLY A 373 15.17 21.77 -16.40
CA GLY A 373 15.73 20.53 -16.89
C GLY A 373 16.19 19.59 -15.76
N ASP A 374 16.80 20.10 -14.69
CA ASP A 374 17.13 19.30 -13.49
C ASP A 374 15.86 18.80 -12.79
N PHE A 375 14.78 19.59 -12.81
CA PHE A 375 13.47 19.18 -12.30
C PHE A 375 12.89 17.98 -13.06
N LEU A 376 12.98 17.96 -14.40
CA LEU A 376 12.62 16.78 -15.19
C LEU A 376 13.44 15.54 -14.77
N ARG A 377 14.76 15.69 -14.61
CA ARG A 377 15.63 14.59 -14.17
C ARG A 377 15.23 14.06 -12.80
N ALA A 378 14.93 14.96 -11.88
CA ALA A 378 14.48 14.63 -10.54
C ALA A 378 13.15 13.86 -10.54
N ILE A 379 12.15 14.30 -11.32
CA ILE A 379 10.86 13.61 -11.48
C ILE A 379 11.06 12.18 -12.02
N VAL A 380 11.81 12.04 -13.11
CA VAL A 380 12.02 10.74 -13.77
C VAL A 380 12.83 9.79 -12.89
N THR A 381 13.83 10.30 -12.17
CA THR A 381 14.64 9.50 -11.23
C THR A 381 13.80 9.09 -10.01
N ALA A 382 13.00 10.00 -9.46
CA ALA A 382 12.16 9.70 -8.30
C ALA A 382 11.11 8.61 -8.59
N ASP A 383 10.47 8.64 -9.76
CA ASP A 383 9.53 7.59 -10.18
C ASP A 383 10.26 6.29 -10.51
N HIS A 384 11.41 6.32 -11.18
CA HIS A 384 12.21 5.11 -11.44
C HIS A 384 12.60 4.38 -10.15
N ASP A 385 13.00 5.13 -9.13
CA ASP A 385 13.38 4.60 -7.83
C ASP A 385 12.22 3.88 -7.12
N LEU A 386 11.01 4.42 -7.23
CA LEU A 386 9.82 3.83 -6.63
C LEU A 386 9.22 2.70 -7.47
N ARG A 387 9.19 2.90 -8.79
CA ARG A 387 8.58 2.04 -9.80
C ARG A 387 9.59 1.85 -10.93
N PRO A 388 10.53 0.89 -10.78
CA PRO A 388 11.53 0.63 -11.82
C PRO A 388 10.91 0.29 -13.18
N VAL A 389 9.74 -0.35 -13.16
CA VAL A 389 8.91 -0.66 -14.33
C VAL A 389 7.85 0.43 -14.52
N ASP A 390 7.90 1.14 -15.65
CA ASP A 390 6.97 2.23 -15.97
C ASP A 390 5.71 1.72 -16.68
N GLU A 391 4.92 0.96 -15.93
CA GLU A 391 3.59 0.52 -16.36
C GLU A 391 2.71 1.77 -16.53
N GLY A 392 2.48 2.16 -17.79
CA GLY A 392 1.71 3.34 -18.17
C GLY A 392 2.52 4.49 -18.79
N ASN A 393 3.82 4.33 -19.01
CA ASN A 393 4.67 5.30 -19.72
C ASN A 393 4.66 6.73 -19.13
N TYR A 394 4.54 6.85 -17.80
CA TYR A 394 4.51 8.15 -17.11
C TYR A 394 5.81 8.92 -17.36
N ARG A 395 6.96 8.25 -17.22
CA ARG A 395 8.28 8.91 -17.41
C ARG A 395 8.44 9.37 -18.85
N LEU A 396 7.98 8.58 -19.82
CA LEU A 396 7.99 8.97 -21.23
C LEU A 396 7.11 10.19 -21.49
N ALA A 397 5.91 10.25 -20.89
CA ALA A 397 5.00 11.38 -21.02
C ALA A 397 5.64 12.69 -20.51
N PHE A 398 6.34 12.65 -19.37
CA PHE A 398 7.08 13.81 -18.84
C PHE A 398 8.21 14.26 -19.77
N ILE A 399 9.01 13.31 -20.27
CA ILE A 399 10.13 13.62 -21.18
C ILE A 399 9.60 14.29 -22.46
N ASP A 400 8.55 13.73 -23.06
CA ASP A 400 7.97 14.25 -24.29
C ASP A 400 7.30 15.61 -24.08
N ALA A 401 6.59 15.80 -22.96
CA ALA A 401 5.96 17.06 -22.63
C ALA A 401 6.98 18.18 -22.38
N PHE A 402 8.00 17.97 -21.54
CA PHE A 402 9.05 18.97 -21.28
C PHE A 402 9.80 19.34 -22.55
N ARG A 403 10.14 18.34 -23.39
CA ARG A 403 10.75 18.56 -24.70
C ARG A 403 9.86 19.44 -25.59
N SER A 404 8.55 19.21 -25.61
CA SER A 404 7.63 19.98 -26.46
C SER A 404 7.54 21.46 -26.08
N TYR A 405 7.88 21.83 -24.84
CA TYR A 405 8.01 23.20 -24.35
C TYR A 405 9.44 23.74 -24.39
N GLY A 406 10.40 23.00 -24.96
CA GLY A 406 11.79 23.44 -25.06
C GLY A 406 12.58 23.32 -23.75
N ILE A 407 12.04 22.64 -22.74
CA ILE A 407 12.73 22.39 -21.47
C ILE A 407 13.60 21.15 -21.64
N LEU A 408 14.91 21.35 -21.65
CA LEU A 408 15.89 20.29 -21.84
C LEU A 408 16.87 20.25 -20.65
N PRO A 409 17.20 19.07 -20.12
CA PRO A 409 18.24 18.93 -19.12
C PRO A 409 19.59 19.46 -19.61
N PRO A 410 20.31 20.28 -18.81
CA PRO A 410 21.64 20.73 -19.20
C PRO A 410 22.61 19.55 -19.27
N ASP A 411 23.58 19.62 -20.20
CA ASP A 411 24.67 18.65 -20.31
C ASP A 411 24.25 17.20 -20.66
N VAL A 412 23.02 17.01 -21.15
CA VAL A 412 22.49 15.71 -21.60
C VAL A 412 22.39 15.70 -23.13
N GLY A 413 23.12 14.79 -23.78
CA GLY A 413 23.17 14.70 -25.25
C GLY A 413 21.96 14.01 -25.91
N THR A 414 21.15 13.27 -25.15
CA THR A 414 19.99 12.49 -25.64
C THR A 414 18.86 12.43 -24.62
N LEU A 415 17.61 12.42 -25.05
CA LEU A 415 16.43 12.38 -24.16
C LEU A 415 15.88 10.97 -23.89
N SER A 416 16.72 9.93 -23.89
CA SER A 416 16.27 8.61 -23.45
C SER A 416 16.08 8.60 -21.92
N GLN A 417 15.19 7.73 -21.42
CA GLN A 417 14.95 7.59 -19.98
C GLN A 417 16.27 7.39 -19.20
N ASP A 418 17.14 6.49 -19.67
CA ASP A 418 18.42 6.17 -19.01
C ASP A 418 19.39 7.35 -18.95
N THR A 419 19.36 8.25 -19.94
CA THR A 419 20.28 9.41 -19.97
C THR A 419 19.81 10.52 -19.04
N ILE A 420 18.50 10.60 -18.79
CA ILE A 420 17.87 11.60 -17.93
C ILE A 420 18.03 11.25 -16.45
N LEU A 421 18.13 9.95 -16.11
CA LEU A 421 18.35 9.52 -14.72
C LEU A 421 19.59 10.17 -14.11
N TRP A 422 19.51 10.52 -12.82
CA TRP A 422 20.70 10.79 -12.03
C TRP A 422 21.52 9.49 -11.89
N ARG A 423 22.84 9.60 -11.88
CA ARG A 423 23.73 8.44 -11.81
C ARG A 423 24.24 8.23 -10.39
N ALA A 424 24.53 6.98 -10.05
CA ALA A 424 25.25 6.66 -8.83
C ALA A 424 26.66 7.27 -8.87
N PRO A 425 27.15 7.85 -7.76
CA PRO A 425 28.50 8.39 -7.72
C PRO A 425 29.55 7.28 -7.83
N ALA A 426 30.72 7.64 -8.37
CA ALA A 426 31.90 6.81 -8.24
C ALA A 426 32.31 6.68 -6.76
N LYS A 427 32.75 5.47 -6.36
CA LYS A 427 33.27 5.23 -5.00
C LYS A 427 34.49 6.13 -4.76
N SER A 428 34.45 6.93 -3.70
CA SER A 428 35.46 7.93 -3.34
C SER A 428 35.66 7.99 -1.82
N ALA A 429 36.72 8.65 -1.35
CA ALA A 429 36.93 8.87 0.09
C ALA A 429 35.77 9.68 0.70
N ALA A 430 35.27 10.69 -0.04
CA ALA A 430 34.10 11.49 0.29
C ALA A 430 32.83 10.67 0.51
N THR A 431 32.47 9.83 -0.46
CA THR A 431 31.26 8.97 -0.36
C THR A 431 31.40 7.93 0.75
N ARG A 432 32.62 7.47 1.05
CA ARG A 432 32.90 6.55 2.17
C ARG A 432 32.66 7.21 3.54
N ALA A 433 33.10 8.44 3.75
CA ALA A 433 32.90 9.13 5.02
C ALA A 433 31.42 9.35 5.34
N VAL A 434 30.61 9.72 4.34
CA VAL A 434 29.16 9.82 4.49
C VAL A 434 28.53 8.45 4.75
N SER A 435 29.01 7.41 4.04
CA SER A 435 28.55 6.03 4.22
C SER A 435 28.80 5.52 5.64
N GLU A 436 29.98 5.77 6.20
CA GLU A 436 30.33 5.39 7.57
C GLU A 436 29.45 6.11 8.60
N PHE A 437 29.19 7.40 8.42
CA PHE A 437 28.28 8.15 9.27
C PHE A 437 26.85 7.58 9.25
N VAL A 438 26.31 7.28 8.07
CA VAL A 438 24.97 6.71 7.94
C VAL A 438 24.89 5.29 8.51
N ARG A 439 25.96 4.48 8.41
CA ARG A 439 26.04 3.16 9.05
C ARG A 439 26.08 3.22 10.57
N GLU A 440 26.64 4.28 11.14
CA GLU A 440 26.55 4.51 12.59
C GLU A 440 25.14 4.95 12.99
N LEU A 441 24.54 5.84 12.21
CA LEU A 441 23.15 6.23 12.40
C LEU A 441 22.22 5.02 12.31
N SER A 442 22.46 4.07 11.39
CA SER A 442 21.60 2.89 11.24
C SER A 442 21.66 1.92 12.43
N ARG A 443 22.68 2.04 13.29
CA ARG A 443 22.77 1.32 14.57
C ARG A 443 22.01 2.01 15.69
N GLU A 444 21.87 3.34 15.63
CA GLU A 444 21.21 4.15 16.65
C GLU A 444 19.73 4.40 16.31
N PHE A 445 19.45 4.63 15.03
CA PHE A 445 18.16 4.91 14.46
C PHE A 445 17.85 4.02 13.27
N THR A 446 16.66 3.49 13.32
CA THR A 446 15.93 2.83 12.26
C THR A 446 14.69 3.68 11.97
N PRO A 447 13.98 3.40 10.87
CA PRO A 447 12.81 4.20 10.44
C PRO A 447 11.79 4.30 11.57
N TRP A 448 11.66 3.20 12.28
CA TRP A 448 10.70 2.99 13.32
C TRP A 448 11.16 3.53 14.70
N THR A 449 12.48 3.60 14.99
CA THR A 449 13.00 4.20 16.23
C THR A 449 13.13 5.72 16.17
N LEU A 450 12.82 6.34 15.03
CA LEU A 450 12.75 7.79 14.95
C LEU A 450 11.70 8.31 15.96
N PRO A 451 11.95 9.45 16.64
CA PRO A 451 10.94 10.04 17.50
C PRO A 451 9.66 10.36 16.73
N HIS A 452 8.52 9.89 17.23
CA HIS A 452 7.19 10.23 16.67
C HIS A 452 6.76 11.65 17.01
N ASP A 453 7.15 12.15 18.18
CA ASP A 453 6.95 13.55 18.51
C ASP A 453 7.83 14.43 17.63
N ARG A 454 7.20 15.38 16.92
CA ARG A 454 7.88 16.21 15.92
C ARG A 454 8.96 17.11 16.52
N GLU A 455 8.80 17.57 17.76
CA GLU A 455 9.82 18.38 18.44
C GLU A 455 11.06 17.54 18.77
N ALA A 456 10.84 16.36 19.37
CA ALA A 456 11.91 15.43 19.66
C ALA A 456 12.65 14.99 18.38
N LEU A 457 11.91 14.74 17.29
CA LEU A 457 12.48 14.42 15.98
C LEU A 457 13.34 15.56 15.46
N TRP A 458 12.82 16.80 15.48
CA TRP A 458 13.55 17.98 15.02
C TRP A 458 14.84 18.20 15.81
N GLN A 459 14.79 18.10 17.14
CA GLN A 459 15.96 18.25 18.00
C GLN A 459 17.03 17.19 17.69
N MET A 460 16.61 15.95 17.47
CA MET A 460 17.50 14.86 17.05
C MET A 460 18.15 15.18 15.70
N LEU A 461 17.37 15.59 14.69
CA LEU A 461 17.87 15.91 13.36
C LEU A 461 18.87 17.07 13.38
N GLU A 462 18.59 18.15 14.11
CA GLU A 462 19.54 19.26 14.27
C GLU A 462 20.85 18.83 14.93
N GLY A 463 20.77 17.97 15.96
CA GLY A 463 21.95 17.40 16.60
C GLY A 463 22.80 16.56 15.65
N LYS A 464 22.18 15.68 14.85
CA LYS A 464 22.90 14.85 13.88
C LYS A 464 23.42 15.63 12.67
N ARG A 465 22.70 16.68 12.25
CA ARG A 465 23.15 17.63 11.23
C ARG A 465 24.44 18.34 11.66
N ALA A 466 24.48 18.84 12.89
CA ALA A 466 25.68 19.47 13.46
C ALA A 466 26.85 18.47 13.61
N LEU A 467 26.56 17.24 14.03
CA LEU A 467 27.57 16.18 14.14
C LEU A 467 28.17 15.81 12.78
N LEU A 468 27.34 15.69 11.73
CA LEU A 468 27.82 15.44 10.38
C LEU A 468 28.70 16.58 9.88
N HIS A 469 28.29 17.84 10.09
CA HIS A 469 29.09 19.02 9.74
C HIS A 469 30.47 18.98 10.41
N GLN A 470 30.51 18.72 11.72
CA GLN A 470 31.76 18.60 12.48
C GLN A 470 32.65 17.48 11.91
N ARG A 471 32.11 16.27 11.70
CA ARG A 471 32.88 15.14 11.18
C ARG A 471 33.47 15.39 9.79
N LEU A 472 32.72 16.04 8.90
CA LEU A 472 33.22 16.39 7.57
C LEU A 472 34.30 17.48 7.65
N SER A 473 34.16 18.42 8.58
CA SER A 473 35.16 19.48 8.82
C SER A 473 36.47 18.94 9.40
N ASP A 474 36.39 17.96 10.30
CA ASP A 474 37.56 17.32 10.95
C ASP A 474 38.20 16.23 10.07
N SER A 475 37.57 15.88 8.94
CA SER A 475 38.02 14.81 8.05
C SER A 475 39.26 15.22 7.23
N PRO A 476 40.19 14.30 6.92
CA PRO A 476 41.29 14.57 5.99
C PRO A 476 40.84 14.73 4.52
N ILE A 477 39.54 14.65 4.23
CA ILE A 477 38.97 14.73 2.88
C ILE A 477 38.95 16.19 2.41
N ALA A 478 39.52 16.46 1.24
CA ALA A 478 39.61 17.83 0.74
C ALA A 478 38.28 18.39 0.20
N ALA A 479 37.43 17.55 -0.41
CA ALA A 479 36.20 18.00 -1.08
C ALA A 479 35.14 16.88 -1.22
N ILE A 480 33.88 17.28 -1.34
CA ILE A 480 32.74 16.44 -1.74
C ILE A 480 32.06 17.10 -2.92
N GLY A 481 32.21 16.54 -4.12
CA GLY A 481 31.75 17.17 -5.35
C GLY A 481 32.34 18.57 -5.51
N PRO A 482 31.52 19.63 -5.67
CA PRO A 482 32.00 21.01 -5.79
C PRO A 482 32.28 21.69 -4.43
N ILE A 483 31.99 21.04 -3.30
CA ILE A 483 32.18 21.60 -1.94
C ILE A 483 33.61 21.36 -1.46
N ASP A 484 34.36 22.43 -1.17
CA ASP A 484 35.68 22.36 -0.52
C ASP A 484 35.50 22.32 1.00
N LEU A 485 35.77 21.17 1.62
CA LEU A 485 35.56 20.97 3.06
C LEU A 485 36.54 21.75 3.94
N ARG A 486 37.62 22.30 3.36
CA ARG A 486 38.61 23.14 4.07
C ARG A 486 38.12 24.58 4.26
N ARG A 487 37.01 24.94 3.62
CA ARG A 487 36.37 26.26 3.71
C ARG A 487 35.03 26.10 4.40
N HIS A 488 34.44 27.22 4.81
CA HIS A 488 33.10 27.20 5.40
C HIS A 488 32.09 26.58 4.42
N PHE A 489 31.32 25.60 4.90
CA PHE A 489 30.19 24.98 4.20
C PHE A 489 29.08 24.73 5.22
N GLU A 490 27.85 24.54 4.74
CA GLU A 490 26.69 24.21 5.58
C GLU A 490 26.10 22.87 5.15
N VAL A 491 25.73 22.03 6.12
CA VAL A 491 24.79 20.92 5.90
C VAL A 491 23.39 21.51 6.00
N GLU A 492 22.85 21.91 4.85
CA GLU A 492 21.59 22.66 4.77
C GLU A 492 20.40 21.81 5.17
N SER A 493 20.26 20.61 4.59
CA SER A 493 19.17 19.68 4.93
C SER A 493 19.71 18.31 5.33
N PHE A 494 19.07 17.69 6.33
CA PHE A 494 19.37 16.35 6.80
C PHE A 494 18.07 15.67 7.23
N HIS A 495 17.48 14.87 6.35
CA HIS A 495 16.14 14.32 6.56
C HIS A 495 16.09 12.80 6.32
N PRO A 496 15.41 12.05 7.19
CA PRO A 496 15.06 10.66 6.92
C PRO A 496 13.92 10.63 5.91
N ARG A 497 13.84 9.57 5.11
CA ARG A 497 12.66 9.30 4.29
C ARG A 497 12.36 7.80 4.24
N GLU A 498 11.08 7.50 4.33
CA GLU A 498 10.56 6.14 4.22
C GLU A 498 9.94 5.92 2.83
N ARG A 499 10.14 4.73 2.27
CA ARG A 499 9.58 4.36 0.98
C ARG A 499 9.02 2.96 1.05
N SER A 500 7.72 2.82 0.85
CA SER A 500 7.11 1.55 0.48
C SER A 500 6.96 1.51 -1.04
N ASP A 501 7.59 0.54 -1.70
CA ASP A 501 7.33 0.27 -3.11
C ASP A 501 5.96 -0.43 -3.30
N VAL A 502 5.53 -0.56 -4.56
CA VAL A 502 4.25 -1.20 -4.91
C VAL A 502 4.22 -2.70 -4.56
N SER A 503 5.39 -3.30 -4.33
CA SER A 503 5.55 -4.69 -3.93
C SER A 503 5.57 -4.86 -2.40
N GLY A 504 5.37 -3.77 -1.64
CA GLY A 504 5.43 -3.75 -0.18
C GLY A 504 6.85 -3.79 0.39
N ASN A 505 7.88 -3.62 -0.43
CA ASN A 505 9.25 -3.50 0.09
C ASN A 505 9.43 -2.12 0.67
N PHE A 506 9.80 -2.09 1.94
CA PHE A 506 10.13 -0.89 2.66
C PHE A 506 11.62 -0.58 2.50
N ALA A 507 11.96 0.67 2.18
CA ALA A 507 13.32 1.17 2.11
C ALA A 507 13.42 2.47 2.89
N PHE A 508 14.49 2.60 3.66
CA PHE A 508 14.80 3.81 4.40
C PHE A 508 16.02 4.49 3.82
N GLN A 509 15.97 5.82 3.69
CA GLN A 509 17.04 6.58 3.09
C GLN A 509 17.23 7.92 3.80
N TRP A 510 18.44 8.45 3.72
CA TRP A 510 18.77 9.79 4.21
C TRP A 510 19.01 10.73 3.03
N VAL A 511 18.39 11.90 3.10
CA VAL A 511 18.56 12.99 2.13
C VAL A 511 19.41 14.06 2.78
N ILE A 512 20.59 14.30 2.23
CA ILE A 512 21.60 15.22 2.78
C ILE A 512 21.92 16.26 1.71
N LYS A 513 21.74 17.55 2.01
CA LYS A 513 22.12 18.64 1.11
C LYS A 513 23.21 19.47 1.75
N LEU A 514 24.31 19.69 1.02
CA LEU A 514 25.39 20.57 1.45
C LEU A 514 25.52 21.74 0.48
N VAL A 515 25.76 22.93 1.02
CA VAL A 515 25.94 24.16 0.26
C VAL A 515 27.17 24.94 0.72
N GLN A 516 27.79 25.67 -0.20
CA GLN A 516 28.96 26.50 0.07
C GLN A 516 28.91 27.77 -0.78
N GLU A 517 29.06 28.92 -0.12
CA GLU A 517 29.23 30.21 -0.81
C GLU A 517 30.61 30.25 -1.49
N MET A 518 30.63 30.61 -2.77
CA MET A 518 31.85 30.70 -3.55
C MET A 518 32.44 32.12 -3.50
N GLN A 519 33.77 32.22 -3.49
CA GLN A 519 34.44 33.51 -3.72
C GLN A 519 34.62 33.74 -5.23
N VAL A 520 33.61 34.30 -5.89
CA VAL A 520 33.69 34.74 -7.31
C VAL A 520 33.38 36.24 -7.37
N ALA A 521 34.08 37.00 -8.22
CA ALA A 521 33.81 38.42 -8.40
C ALA A 521 32.34 38.64 -8.81
N PRO A 522 31.62 39.61 -8.22
CA PRO A 522 30.20 39.81 -8.51
C PRO A 522 29.99 40.18 -9.98
N ALA A 523 28.99 39.55 -10.61
CA ALA A 523 28.52 39.93 -11.94
C ALA A 523 27.92 41.35 -11.92
N PRO A 524 27.98 42.12 -13.02
CA PRO A 524 27.43 43.48 -13.07
C PRO A 524 25.91 43.46 -12.84
N LYS A 525 25.44 44.31 -11.92
CA LYS A 525 24.02 44.46 -11.57
C LYS A 525 23.19 44.81 -12.81
N ALA A 526 22.25 43.95 -13.19
CA ALA A 526 21.21 44.29 -14.16
C ALA A 526 20.25 45.31 -13.52
N ARG A 527 20.15 46.51 -14.12
CA ARG A 527 19.18 47.55 -13.75
C ARG A 527 17.80 47.18 -14.34
N GLY A 528 16.97 46.54 -13.54
CA GLY A 528 15.52 46.41 -13.77
C GLY A 528 14.79 46.75 -12.47
N LYS A 529 13.67 47.47 -12.53
CA LYS A 529 12.83 47.77 -11.36
C LYS A 529 12.36 46.46 -10.74
N ALA A 530 12.88 46.11 -9.57
CA ALA A 530 12.34 45.03 -8.76
C ALA A 530 10.96 45.46 -8.24
N LEU A 531 9.91 44.71 -8.60
CA LEU A 531 8.69 44.68 -7.80
C LEU A 531 9.05 44.06 -6.45
N GLU A 532 8.43 44.56 -5.38
CA GLU A 532 8.55 44.03 -4.01
C GLU A 532 8.04 42.57 -3.97
N LEU A 533 8.95 41.62 -4.24
CA LEU A 533 8.78 40.20 -3.92
C LEU A 533 9.37 39.95 -2.52
N THR A 534 8.64 39.21 -1.70
CA THR A 534 8.99 38.83 -0.31
C THR A 534 10.16 37.84 -0.20
N VAL A 535 10.71 37.38 -1.33
CA VAL A 535 11.89 36.51 -1.39
C VAL A 535 13.12 37.33 -1.75
N GLU A 536 14.03 37.56 -0.79
CA GLU A 536 15.37 38.09 -1.09
C GLU A 536 16.08 37.13 -2.04
N VAL A 537 16.21 37.49 -3.31
CA VAL A 537 16.91 36.68 -4.31
C VAL A 537 18.39 36.63 -3.95
N ASP A 538 18.85 35.49 -3.43
CA ASP A 538 20.25 35.29 -3.10
C ASP A 538 21.09 35.15 -4.38
N THR A 539 21.62 36.29 -4.83
CA THR A 539 22.44 36.41 -6.04
C THR A 539 23.91 36.07 -5.80
N ARG A 540 24.30 35.52 -4.64
CA ARG A 540 25.69 35.10 -4.42
C ARG A 540 26.02 33.87 -5.26
N PRO A 541 27.29 33.66 -5.64
CA PRO A 541 27.70 32.44 -6.32
C PRO A 541 27.77 31.29 -5.32
N TRP A 542 27.16 30.15 -5.64
CA TRP A 542 27.00 29.00 -4.75
C TRP A 542 27.52 27.70 -5.38
N ALA A 543 27.96 26.78 -4.54
CA ALA A 543 28.22 25.38 -4.87
C ALA A 543 27.33 24.50 -3.98
N GLY A 544 26.85 23.38 -4.52
CA GLY A 544 25.90 22.52 -3.83
C GLY A 544 25.99 21.06 -4.24
N VAL A 545 25.71 20.18 -3.28
CA VAL A 545 25.60 18.73 -3.50
C VAL A 545 24.44 18.14 -2.71
N THR A 546 23.57 17.38 -3.39
CA THR A 546 22.53 16.54 -2.78
C THR A 546 23.01 15.10 -2.79
N LEU A 547 22.95 14.43 -1.64
CA LEU A 547 23.26 13.02 -1.46
C LEU A 547 22.00 12.29 -1.01
N ILE A 548 21.67 11.19 -1.69
CA ILE A 548 20.66 10.24 -1.24
C ILE A 548 21.40 8.98 -0.83
N VAL A 549 21.27 8.60 0.44
CA VAL A 549 22.04 7.50 1.05
C VAL A 549 21.08 6.44 1.55
N ASP A 550 21.32 5.19 1.18
CA ASP A 550 20.59 4.05 1.72
C ASP A 550 20.81 3.95 3.24
N GLY A 551 19.70 3.95 3.99
CA GLY A 551 19.70 4.06 5.43
C GLY A 551 20.16 2.78 6.15
N ASP A 552 20.10 1.63 5.49
CA ASP A 552 20.53 0.36 6.06
C ASP A 552 22.00 0.08 5.74
N THR A 553 22.39 0.23 4.47
CA THR A 553 23.73 -0.11 3.97
C THR A 553 24.73 1.04 4.03
N GLY A 554 24.24 2.28 4.17
CA GLY A 554 25.03 3.51 4.03
C GLY A 554 25.50 3.77 2.59
N ASN A 555 25.04 3.02 1.60
CA ASN A 555 25.47 3.23 0.21
C ASN A 555 24.92 4.56 -0.33
N VAL A 556 25.79 5.41 -0.87
CA VAL A 556 25.34 6.64 -1.56
C VAL A 556 24.75 6.24 -2.91
N LEU A 557 23.43 6.35 -3.03
CA LEU A 557 22.66 6.00 -4.22
C LEU A 557 22.78 7.06 -5.30
N TYR A 558 22.72 8.34 -4.90
CA TYR A 558 22.81 9.49 -5.80
C TYR A 558 23.68 10.59 -5.20
N GLN A 559 24.45 11.24 -6.08
CA GLN A 559 25.22 12.46 -5.79
C GLN A 559 24.96 13.47 -6.90
N ILE A 560 24.23 14.53 -6.56
CA ILE A 560 23.69 15.49 -7.52
C ILE A 560 24.36 16.83 -7.27
N GLU A 561 25.12 17.33 -8.24
CA GLU A 561 26.04 18.44 -8.06
C GLU A 561 25.69 19.63 -8.97
N ARG A 562 25.72 20.84 -8.41
CA ARG A 562 25.61 22.10 -9.16
C ARG A 562 26.52 23.18 -8.56
N LYS A 563 26.92 24.14 -9.39
CA LYS A 563 27.67 25.33 -8.97
C LYS A 563 27.44 26.49 -9.94
N THR A 564 27.55 27.73 -9.46
CA THR A 564 27.42 28.92 -10.30
C THR A 564 28.52 28.93 -11.37
N PRO A 565 28.18 29.08 -12.66
CA PRO A 565 29.16 29.10 -13.74
C PRO A 565 30.07 30.34 -13.68
N LYS A 566 31.34 30.20 -14.12
CA LYS A 566 32.28 31.33 -14.20
C LYS A 566 31.99 32.19 -15.45
N ALA A 567 31.98 33.52 -15.31
CA ALA A 567 31.56 34.50 -16.33
C ALA A 567 32.28 34.44 -17.71
N ASN A 568 33.38 33.68 -17.85
CA ASN A 568 34.16 33.54 -19.10
C ASN A 568 34.42 32.07 -19.50
N ALA A 569 33.72 31.11 -18.90
CA ALA A 569 33.86 29.71 -19.32
C ALA A 569 33.14 29.51 -20.66
N LYS A 570 33.88 29.44 -21.77
CA LYS A 570 33.39 28.77 -22.98
C LYS A 570 33.02 27.35 -22.57
N GLN A 571 31.72 27.04 -22.46
CA GLN A 571 31.26 25.66 -22.39
C GLN A 571 31.61 25.00 -23.72
N SER A 572 32.79 24.38 -23.81
CA SER A 572 32.99 23.32 -24.80
C SER A 572 32.21 22.13 -24.27
N THR A 573 30.92 22.04 -24.58
CA THR A 573 30.17 20.79 -24.40
C THR A 573 30.81 19.81 -25.38
N PRO A 574 31.54 18.78 -24.93
CA PRO A 574 32.05 17.78 -25.85
C PRO A 574 30.85 17.19 -26.62
N LEU A 575 30.97 17.13 -27.95
CA LEU A 575 29.93 16.61 -28.86
C LEU A 575 29.41 15.22 -28.46
N ALA A 576 30.23 14.45 -27.71
CA ALA A 576 29.81 13.31 -26.94
C ALA A 576 30.55 13.33 -25.59
N PRO A 577 29.86 13.39 -24.43
CA PRO A 577 30.51 13.08 -23.16
C PRO A 577 31.08 11.66 -23.23
N LYS A 578 32.19 11.41 -22.52
CA LYS A 578 32.74 10.05 -22.40
C LYS A 578 31.63 9.17 -21.81
N ILE A 579 31.06 8.29 -22.61
CA ILE A 579 29.99 7.39 -22.18
C ILE A 579 30.65 6.38 -21.24
N GLU A 580 30.69 6.69 -19.95
CA GLU A 580 30.95 5.68 -18.94
C GLU A 580 29.83 4.65 -19.02
N ALA A 581 30.21 3.37 -19.07
CA ALA A 581 29.27 2.26 -19.13
C ALA A 581 28.24 2.44 -18.00
N ILE A 582 26.96 2.53 -18.37
CA ILE A 582 25.88 2.61 -17.40
C ILE A 582 25.91 1.28 -16.63
N PRO A 583 26.15 1.30 -15.30
CA PRO A 583 26.00 0.09 -14.51
C PRO A 583 24.56 -0.36 -14.67
N ILE A 584 24.34 -1.58 -15.17
CA ILE A 584 22.99 -2.13 -15.28
C ILE A 584 22.43 -2.19 -13.86
N ALA A 585 21.40 -1.39 -13.58
CA ALA A 585 20.75 -1.40 -12.28
C ALA A 585 20.25 -2.84 -12.02
N PRO A 586 20.62 -3.44 -10.87
CA PRO A 586 20.19 -4.79 -10.58
C PRO A 586 18.66 -4.82 -10.50
N SER A 587 18.03 -5.66 -11.32
CA SER A 587 16.58 -5.86 -11.22
C SER A 587 16.23 -6.36 -9.82
N THR A 588 15.12 -5.86 -9.27
CA THR A 588 14.57 -6.28 -7.97
C THR A 588 13.81 -7.61 -8.08
N GLN A 589 13.32 -7.95 -9.28
CA GLN A 589 12.60 -9.19 -9.57
C GLN A 589 13.10 -9.86 -10.87
N ARG A 590 12.98 -11.18 -10.95
CA ARG A 590 13.09 -11.96 -12.19
C ARG A 590 11.68 -12.37 -12.63
N LEU A 591 11.49 -12.48 -13.94
CA LEU A 591 10.29 -13.05 -14.52
C LEU A 591 10.52 -14.54 -14.75
N VAL A 592 9.55 -15.35 -14.35
CA VAL A 592 9.59 -16.81 -14.50
C VAL A 592 8.30 -17.28 -15.17
N ARG A 593 8.43 -18.02 -16.27
CA ARG A 593 7.34 -18.69 -16.98
C ARG A 593 6.81 -19.85 -16.15
N VAL A 594 5.50 -19.94 -16.06
CA VAL A 594 4.78 -21.02 -15.39
C VAL A 594 3.58 -21.43 -16.22
N PHE A 595 3.05 -22.62 -15.97
CA PHE A 595 1.71 -22.94 -16.45
C PHE A 595 0.68 -22.10 -15.69
N ALA A 596 -0.27 -21.54 -16.42
CA ALA A 596 -1.43 -20.88 -15.82
C ALA A 596 -2.40 -21.93 -15.29
N PHE A 597 -2.81 -22.87 -16.15
CA PHE A 597 -3.73 -23.97 -15.83
C PHE A 597 -3.02 -25.32 -15.88
N ASP A 598 -3.76 -26.40 -15.61
CA ASP A 598 -3.26 -27.76 -15.82
C ASP A 598 -2.76 -27.94 -17.28
N PRO A 599 -1.62 -28.61 -17.51
CA PRO A 599 -1.08 -28.81 -18.86
C PRO A 599 -2.07 -29.45 -19.86
N SER A 600 -3.02 -30.25 -19.39
CA SER A 600 -4.08 -30.83 -20.22
C SER A 600 -4.91 -29.76 -20.97
N MET A 601 -5.05 -28.56 -20.39
CA MET A 601 -5.72 -27.41 -21.01
C MET A 601 -4.88 -26.77 -22.12
N GLY A 602 -3.56 -26.92 -22.11
CA GLY A 602 -2.70 -26.42 -23.21
C GLY A 602 -2.90 -27.16 -24.54
N ARG A 603 -3.66 -28.26 -24.54
CA ARG A 603 -3.87 -29.12 -25.71
C ARG A 603 -5.06 -28.71 -26.57
N GLN A 604 -6.00 -27.92 -26.02
CA GLN A 604 -7.09 -27.37 -26.81
C GLN A 604 -6.60 -26.09 -27.50
N ARG A 605 -6.85 -25.96 -28.81
CA ARG A 605 -6.42 -24.79 -29.60
C ARG A 605 -6.91 -23.46 -29.01
N GLU A 606 -8.07 -23.47 -28.37
CA GLU A 606 -8.71 -22.30 -27.78
C GLU A 606 -8.01 -21.82 -26.50
N THR A 607 -7.32 -22.70 -25.77
CA THR A 607 -6.68 -22.40 -24.46
C THR A 607 -5.15 -22.48 -24.51
N ALA A 608 -4.57 -23.00 -25.59
CA ALA A 608 -3.12 -23.11 -25.79
C ALA A 608 -2.38 -21.76 -25.67
N GLY A 609 -3.01 -20.66 -26.10
CA GLY A 609 -2.41 -19.31 -26.05
C GLY A 609 -2.42 -18.65 -24.67
N ILE A 610 -3.17 -19.19 -23.70
CA ILE A 610 -3.32 -18.62 -22.34
C ILE A 610 -2.80 -19.56 -21.25
N ASN A 611 -2.33 -20.75 -21.61
CA ASN A 611 -1.85 -21.72 -20.62
C ASN A 611 -0.45 -21.38 -20.06
N GLU A 612 0.18 -20.31 -20.53
CA GLU A 612 1.42 -19.79 -19.95
C GLU A 612 1.20 -18.41 -19.31
N THR A 613 1.86 -18.17 -18.19
CA THR A 613 1.89 -16.85 -17.57
C THR A 613 3.26 -16.56 -16.95
N LEU A 614 3.50 -15.30 -16.61
CA LEU A 614 4.76 -14.83 -16.02
C LEU A 614 4.54 -14.47 -14.55
N ILE A 615 5.31 -15.10 -13.67
CA ILE A 615 5.36 -14.76 -12.24
C ILE A 615 6.61 -13.93 -11.97
N ARG A 616 6.45 -12.86 -11.17
CA ARG A 616 7.55 -12.05 -10.65
C ARG A 616 8.07 -12.67 -9.36
N VAL A 617 9.34 -13.08 -9.36
CA VAL A 617 10.03 -13.64 -8.19
C VAL A 617 11.15 -12.69 -7.78
N PRO A 618 11.31 -12.31 -6.51
CA PRO A 618 12.41 -11.43 -6.09
C PRO A 618 13.79 -12.07 -6.36
N TRP A 619 14.81 -11.24 -6.59
CA TRP A 619 16.19 -11.70 -6.48
C TRP A 619 16.54 -11.85 -5.00
N GLU A 620 17.07 -13.00 -4.60
CA GLU A 620 17.44 -13.30 -3.22
C GLU A 620 18.90 -12.90 -3.05
N ARG A 621 19.20 -11.68 -2.60
CA ARG A 621 20.57 -11.14 -2.61
C ARG A 621 21.24 -11.19 -1.24
N ASP A 622 22.54 -11.48 -1.22
CA ASP A 622 23.39 -11.35 -0.04
C ASP A 622 23.73 -9.87 0.27
N ALA A 623 24.46 -9.64 1.36
CA ALA A 623 24.91 -8.30 1.76
C ALA A 623 25.82 -7.60 0.71
N ASN A 624 26.38 -8.35 -0.25
CA ASN A 624 27.19 -7.84 -1.35
C ASN A 624 26.37 -7.64 -2.65
N GLY A 625 25.05 -7.85 -2.60
CA GLY A 625 24.15 -7.73 -3.75
C GLY A 625 24.19 -8.90 -4.73
N ARG A 626 24.90 -9.98 -4.41
CA ARG A 626 24.95 -11.20 -5.24
C ARG A 626 23.72 -12.04 -4.95
N ASP A 627 23.08 -12.51 -6.01
CA ASP A 627 21.98 -13.45 -5.86
C ASP A 627 22.48 -14.78 -5.30
N ILE A 628 21.82 -15.30 -4.27
CA ILE A 628 22.20 -16.50 -3.54
C ILE A 628 21.50 -17.76 -4.09
N LEU A 629 20.58 -17.60 -5.04
CA LEU A 629 19.81 -18.71 -5.59
C LEU A 629 20.73 -19.70 -6.30
N GLY A 630 20.81 -20.92 -5.76
CA GLY A 630 21.55 -22.02 -6.37
C GLY A 630 20.70 -22.85 -7.35
N PRO A 631 21.33 -23.69 -8.19
CA PRO A 631 20.63 -24.67 -9.04
C PRO A 631 19.76 -25.63 -8.22
N GLY A 632 18.63 -26.08 -8.79
CA GLY A 632 17.62 -26.84 -8.06
C GLY A 632 17.00 -25.90 -7.05
N PRO A 633 16.25 -24.89 -7.53
CA PRO A 633 16.20 -23.55 -6.98
C PRO A 633 16.30 -23.54 -5.46
N THR A 634 17.51 -23.22 -4.97
CA THR A 634 17.84 -23.24 -3.54
C THR A 634 18.10 -21.82 -3.07
N GLY A 635 17.08 -21.21 -2.48
CA GLY A 635 17.11 -19.83 -1.98
C GLY A 635 17.39 -19.71 -0.48
N GLU A 636 16.97 -18.59 0.10
CA GLU A 636 16.94 -18.35 1.54
C GLU A 636 15.89 -19.23 2.22
N TYR A 637 14.69 -19.33 1.64
CA TYR A 637 13.50 -19.85 2.33
C TYR A 637 12.89 -21.12 1.70
N VAL A 638 13.21 -21.43 0.44
CA VAL A 638 12.73 -22.59 -0.32
C VAL A 638 13.91 -23.33 -0.94
N GLU A 639 13.84 -24.66 -0.95
CA GLU A 639 14.80 -25.55 -1.61
C GLU A 639 14.04 -26.59 -2.45
N VAL A 640 14.32 -26.68 -3.75
CA VAL A 640 13.74 -27.70 -4.61
C VAL A 640 14.69 -28.88 -4.76
N VAL A 641 14.28 -30.04 -4.27
CA VAL A 641 15.05 -31.29 -4.35
C VAL A 641 14.30 -32.28 -5.24
N ASP A 642 14.74 -32.41 -6.48
CA ASP A 642 14.06 -33.27 -7.45
C ASP A 642 14.58 -34.71 -7.44
N ARG A 643 14.19 -35.43 -6.39
CA ARG A 643 14.44 -36.87 -6.23
C ARG A 643 13.19 -37.65 -6.60
N ASP A 644 13.34 -38.64 -7.47
CA ASP A 644 12.31 -39.63 -7.78
C ASP A 644 12.66 -40.97 -7.12
N PRO A 645 12.07 -41.31 -5.96
CA PRO A 645 12.36 -42.55 -5.26
C PRO A 645 11.98 -43.79 -6.06
N ALA A 646 10.92 -43.71 -6.88
CA ALA A 646 10.42 -44.83 -7.64
C ALA A 646 11.32 -45.15 -8.84
N SER A 647 11.92 -44.12 -9.45
CA SER A 647 12.94 -44.27 -10.50
C SER A 647 14.36 -44.38 -9.93
N ARG A 648 14.54 -44.20 -8.62
CA ARG A 648 15.84 -44.19 -7.90
C ARG A 648 16.86 -43.21 -8.50
N CYS A 649 16.41 -42.06 -8.98
CA CYS A 649 17.26 -41.04 -9.58
C CYS A 649 17.02 -39.66 -8.95
N PHE A 650 17.97 -38.77 -9.22
CA PHE A 650 17.80 -37.33 -9.06
C PHE A 650 17.76 -36.73 -10.46
N TYR A 651 16.80 -35.86 -10.72
CA TYR A 651 16.76 -35.11 -11.97
C TYR A 651 17.76 -33.95 -11.90
N GLU A 652 18.24 -33.53 -13.07
CA GLU A 652 19.20 -32.44 -13.16
C GLU A 652 18.58 -31.13 -12.60
N PRO A 653 19.28 -30.43 -11.70
CA PRO A 653 18.78 -29.19 -11.12
C PRO A 653 18.66 -28.07 -12.17
N VAL A 654 17.56 -27.33 -12.21
CA VAL A 654 17.45 -26.12 -13.04
C VAL A 654 18.24 -24.97 -12.41
N ASP A 655 19.08 -24.30 -13.20
CA ASP A 655 19.75 -23.06 -12.80
C ASP A 655 18.99 -21.85 -13.32
N LEU A 656 18.22 -21.20 -12.45
CA LEU A 656 17.48 -19.98 -12.78
C LEU A 656 18.38 -18.74 -12.89
N ASN A 657 19.68 -18.88 -12.61
CA ASN A 657 20.72 -17.87 -12.85
C ASN A 657 21.52 -18.13 -14.14
N ASP A 658 21.27 -19.24 -14.85
CA ASP A 658 21.86 -19.45 -16.17
C ASP A 658 21.44 -18.32 -17.12
N ARG A 659 22.41 -17.79 -17.88
CA ARG A 659 22.21 -16.62 -18.74
C ARG A 659 21.12 -16.83 -19.81
N TYR A 660 20.96 -18.04 -20.33
CA TYR A 660 19.97 -18.35 -21.35
C TYR A 660 18.59 -18.53 -20.73
N VAL A 661 18.52 -19.14 -19.55
CA VAL A 661 17.28 -19.29 -18.78
C VAL A 661 16.76 -17.91 -18.36
N VAL A 662 17.60 -17.05 -17.80
CA VAL A 662 17.23 -15.67 -17.41
C VAL A 662 16.76 -14.87 -18.63
N ALA A 663 17.45 -14.97 -19.77
CA ALA A 663 17.09 -14.25 -20.99
C ALA A 663 15.73 -14.65 -21.58
N GLN A 664 15.24 -15.86 -21.26
CA GLN A 664 13.94 -16.38 -21.73
C GLN A 664 12.81 -16.23 -20.71
N HIS A 665 13.11 -15.61 -19.55
CA HIS A 665 12.22 -15.55 -18.38
C HIS A 665 11.92 -16.94 -17.80
N GLY A 666 12.95 -17.77 -17.67
CA GLY A 666 12.81 -19.18 -17.30
C GLY A 666 12.73 -20.11 -18.50
N LEU A 667 12.71 -21.40 -18.23
CA LEU A 667 12.43 -22.45 -19.21
C LEU A 667 10.99 -22.34 -19.73
N PRO A 668 10.75 -22.64 -21.02
CA PRO A 668 9.39 -22.69 -21.56
C PRO A 668 8.57 -23.79 -20.86
N PRO A 669 7.26 -23.60 -20.65
CA PRO A 669 6.41 -24.62 -20.05
C PRO A 669 6.47 -25.96 -20.76
N SER A 670 6.69 -27.03 -20.00
CA SER A 670 6.91 -28.37 -20.53
C SER A 670 6.45 -29.44 -19.54
N GLU A 671 5.64 -30.39 -20.02
CA GLU A 671 5.22 -31.58 -19.27
C GLU A 671 6.31 -32.66 -19.17
N SER A 672 7.34 -32.57 -20.03
CA SER A 672 8.37 -33.60 -20.18
C SER A 672 9.71 -33.21 -19.57
N SER A 673 9.85 -31.98 -19.08
CA SER A 673 11.10 -31.44 -18.56
C SER A 673 11.07 -31.34 -17.03
N PRO A 674 11.76 -32.24 -16.31
CA PRO A 674 11.87 -32.15 -14.85
C PRO A 674 12.45 -30.81 -14.37
N GLN A 675 13.37 -30.21 -15.13
CA GLN A 675 13.90 -28.88 -14.85
C GLN A 675 12.81 -27.80 -14.86
N PHE A 676 11.84 -27.88 -15.78
CA PHE A 676 10.69 -26.99 -15.76
C PHE A 676 9.77 -27.27 -14.55
N HIS A 677 9.60 -28.54 -14.15
CA HIS A 677 8.79 -28.89 -12.97
C HIS A 677 9.35 -28.24 -11.71
N GLN A 678 10.69 -28.22 -11.56
CA GLN A 678 11.38 -27.52 -10.47
C GLN A 678 11.16 -26.00 -10.52
N GLN A 679 11.21 -25.39 -11.71
CA GLN A 679 10.93 -23.97 -11.90
C GLN A 679 9.48 -23.63 -11.51
N MET A 680 8.53 -24.44 -11.95
CA MET A 680 7.10 -24.28 -11.69
C MET A 680 6.81 -24.20 -10.20
N VAL A 681 7.23 -25.23 -9.44
CA VAL A 681 6.96 -25.29 -8.01
C VAL A 681 7.64 -24.16 -7.23
N TYR A 682 8.87 -23.78 -7.61
CA TYR A 682 9.59 -22.69 -6.96
C TYR A 682 8.90 -21.34 -7.18
N ALA A 683 8.57 -21.01 -8.43
CA ALA A 683 7.97 -19.71 -8.76
C ALA A 683 6.61 -19.51 -8.09
N VAL A 684 5.76 -20.54 -8.11
CA VAL A 684 4.44 -20.49 -7.48
C VAL A 684 4.55 -20.41 -5.95
N ALA A 685 5.42 -21.22 -5.33
CA ALA A 685 5.64 -21.17 -3.88
C ALA A 685 6.12 -19.79 -3.42
N MET A 686 7.12 -19.22 -4.11
CA MET A 686 7.63 -17.88 -3.79
C MET A 686 6.54 -16.80 -3.93
N ARG A 687 5.68 -16.89 -4.95
CA ARG A 687 4.54 -15.98 -5.10
C ARG A 687 3.56 -16.09 -3.92
N THR A 688 3.21 -17.31 -3.51
CA THR A 688 2.31 -17.54 -2.37
C THR A 688 2.89 -16.98 -1.09
N ILE A 689 4.16 -17.28 -0.79
CA ILE A 689 4.85 -16.75 0.39
C ILE A 689 4.81 -15.21 0.41
N ARG A 690 5.15 -14.56 -0.71
CA ARG A 690 5.15 -13.09 -0.80
C ARG A 690 3.77 -12.47 -0.62
N THR A 691 2.72 -13.14 -1.09
CA THR A 691 1.34 -12.72 -0.85
C THR A 691 1.03 -12.70 0.64
N PHE A 692 1.42 -13.74 1.39
CA PHE A 692 1.25 -13.77 2.84
C PHE A 692 2.04 -12.69 3.57
N GLU A 693 3.30 -12.51 3.21
CA GLU A 693 4.16 -11.53 3.86
C GLU A 693 3.67 -10.10 3.67
N ARG A 694 3.20 -9.78 2.46
CA ARG A 694 2.59 -8.49 2.14
C ARG A 694 1.30 -8.28 2.93
N ALA A 695 0.40 -9.26 2.91
CA ALA A 695 -0.90 -9.13 3.56
C ALA A 695 -0.77 -9.03 5.08
N LEU A 696 0.10 -9.84 5.70
CA LEU A 696 0.31 -9.84 7.16
C LEU A 696 1.22 -8.72 7.62
N GLY A 697 2.08 -8.17 6.76
CA GLY A 697 3.04 -7.14 7.12
C GLY A 697 4.22 -7.67 7.93
N ARG A 698 4.65 -8.91 7.68
CA ARG A 698 5.78 -9.58 8.36
C ARG A 698 6.35 -10.73 7.55
N LEU A 699 7.58 -11.13 7.86
CA LEU A 699 8.18 -12.37 7.36
C LEU A 699 7.46 -13.61 7.93
N ALA A 700 7.16 -14.59 7.08
CA ALA A 700 6.64 -15.89 7.52
C ALA A 700 7.74 -16.77 8.13
N LEU A 701 7.40 -17.61 9.11
CA LEU A 701 8.31 -18.61 9.66
C LEU A 701 7.70 -20.00 9.47
N TRP A 702 8.53 -20.96 9.07
CA TRP A 702 8.13 -22.37 9.05
C TRP A 702 8.04 -22.90 10.48
N ARG A 703 7.23 -23.94 10.68
CA ARG A 703 7.15 -24.63 11.98
C ARG A 703 8.53 -25.19 12.36
N SER A 704 8.95 -24.92 13.60
CA SER A 704 10.21 -25.44 14.16
C SER A 704 10.19 -26.97 14.33
N HIS A 705 11.38 -27.59 14.32
CA HIS A 705 11.51 -28.97 14.77
C HIS A 705 11.48 -29.04 16.30
N ASN A 706 10.82 -30.07 16.82
CA ASN A 706 10.88 -30.39 18.24
C ASN A 706 12.14 -31.24 18.48
N ALA A 707 13.19 -30.62 18.99
CA ALA A 707 14.42 -31.28 19.41
C ALA A 707 14.42 -31.53 20.93
N ARG A 708 15.39 -32.31 21.41
CA ARG A 708 15.76 -32.34 22.83
C ARG A 708 17.12 -31.69 23.00
N ASP A 709 17.27 -30.84 24.01
CA ASP A 709 18.56 -30.28 24.38
C ASP A 709 19.50 -31.36 24.97
N ALA A 710 20.76 -31.00 25.22
CA ALA A 710 21.77 -31.89 25.80
C ALA A 710 21.42 -32.39 27.22
N GLY A 711 20.46 -31.75 27.90
CA GLY A 711 19.93 -32.14 29.21
C GLY A 711 18.63 -32.96 29.13
N GLY A 712 18.12 -33.26 27.93
CA GLY A 712 16.87 -34.00 27.70
C GLY A 712 15.60 -33.15 27.75
N GLY A 713 15.72 -31.82 27.92
CA GLY A 713 14.61 -30.87 27.87
C GLY A 713 14.13 -30.60 26.43
N PRO A 714 12.87 -30.19 26.23
CA PRO A 714 12.36 -29.84 24.90
C PRO A 714 13.03 -28.56 24.37
N SER A 715 13.50 -28.59 23.12
CA SER A 715 14.10 -27.47 22.41
C SER A 715 13.42 -27.28 21.05
N GLU A 716 13.31 -26.04 20.57
CA GLU A 716 12.82 -25.73 19.23
C GLU A 716 13.99 -25.37 18.31
N GLU A 717 14.10 -26.06 17.16
CA GLU A 717 15.12 -25.79 16.15
C GLU A 717 14.52 -25.03 14.95
N TYR A 718 15.24 -24.00 14.50
CA TYR A 718 14.86 -23.16 13.37
C TYR A 718 14.89 -23.97 12.06
N VAL A 719 13.81 -23.85 11.28
CA VAL A 719 13.74 -24.43 9.93
C VAL A 719 13.96 -23.32 8.92
N GLN A 720 15.13 -23.34 8.28
CA GLN A 720 15.49 -22.33 7.30
C GLN A 720 14.69 -22.46 6.00
N ARG A 721 14.54 -23.69 5.49
CA ARG A 721 13.97 -23.93 4.16
C ARG A 721 12.84 -24.95 4.18
N LEU A 722 11.77 -24.65 3.45
CA LEU A 722 10.78 -25.63 3.05
C LEU A 722 11.33 -26.41 1.85
N ARG A 723 11.35 -27.74 1.95
CA ARG A 723 11.80 -28.59 0.84
C ARG A 723 10.66 -28.90 -0.09
N ILE A 724 10.88 -28.86 -1.39
CA ILE A 724 9.87 -29.21 -2.38
C ILE A 724 10.39 -30.36 -3.25
N TYR A 725 9.60 -31.43 -3.35
CA TYR A 725 9.91 -32.62 -4.14
C TYR A 725 8.87 -32.79 -5.27
N PRO A 726 9.18 -32.33 -6.50
CA PRO A 726 8.26 -32.42 -7.63
C PRO A 726 7.85 -33.86 -8.01
N HIS A 727 8.73 -34.83 -7.79
CA HIS A 727 8.53 -36.25 -8.15
C HIS A 727 8.62 -37.19 -6.94
N ALA A 728 8.00 -36.80 -5.82
CA ALA A 728 8.15 -37.50 -4.54
C ALA A 728 7.55 -38.92 -4.52
N LEU A 729 6.45 -39.14 -5.24
CA LEU A 729 5.65 -40.37 -5.16
C LEU A 729 4.94 -40.71 -6.49
N ARG A 730 4.67 -42.00 -6.72
CA ARG A 730 3.88 -42.52 -7.85
C ARG A 730 2.43 -42.79 -7.43
N GLU A 731 1.71 -41.75 -7.06
CA GLU A 731 0.34 -41.80 -6.57
C GLU A 731 -0.40 -40.53 -7.03
N ALA A 732 -1.72 -40.60 -7.16
CA ALA A 732 -2.57 -39.45 -7.48
C ALA A 732 -2.81 -38.55 -6.26
N ASN A 733 -1.72 -38.02 -5.70
CA ASN A 733 -1.75 -37.27 -4.45
C ASN A 733 -0.64 -36.20 -4.43
N ALA A 734 -0.87 -35.11 -3.70
CA ALA A 734 0.12 -34.12 -3.33
C ALA A 734 -0.19 -33.67 -1.90
N TYR A 735 0.83 -33.47 -1.06
CA TYR A 735 0.59 -33.06 0.32
C TYR A 735 1.80 -32.36 0.96
N TYR A 736 1.53 -31.46 1.91
CA TYR A 736 2.51 -30.96 2.88
C TYR A 736 2.78 -31.98 3.99
N SER A 737 4.05 -32.29 4.23
CA SER A 737 4.54 -33.14 5.32
C SER A 737 5.04 -32.29 6.49
N PRO A 738 4.32 -32.26 7.64
CA PRO A 738 4.76 -31.54 8.83
C PRO A 738 6.01 -32.15 9.47
N ASP A 739 6.22 -33.47 9.37
CA ASP A 739 7.41 -34.12 9.93
C ASP A 739 8.67 -33.73 9.15
N LYS A 740 8.60 -33.81 7.81
CA LYS A 740 9.73 -33.54 6.92
C LYS A 740 9.93 -32.05 6.61
N LYS A 741 8.94 -31.20 6.90
CA LYS A 741 8.88 -29.81 6.44
C LYS A 741 9.07 -29.74 4.93
N ALA A 742 8.25 -30.51 4.23
CA ALA A 742 8.39 -30.71 2.80
C ALA A 742 7.06 -30.81 2.07
N LEU A 743 7.01 -30.31 0.84
CA LEU A 743 5.92 -30.57 -0.10
C LEU A 743 6.28 -31.77 -0.96
N LEU A 744 5.37 -32.73 -1.03
CA LEU A 744 5.56 -33.99 -1.74
C LEU A 744 4.51 -34.09 -2.84
N PHE A 745 4.96 -34.00 -4.09
CA PHE A 745 4.09 -34.08 -5.27
C PHE A 745 4.15 -35.47 -5.90
N GLY A 746 2.96 -35.99 -6.20
CA GLY A 746 2.79 -37.26 -6.89
C GLY A 746 2.61 -37.12 -8.39
N TYR A 747 2.95 -38.20 -9.10
CA TYR A 747 2.65 -38.36 -10.51
C TYR A 747 2.05 -39.74 -10.79
N PHE A 748 1.13 -39.81 -11.75
CA PHE A 748 0.35 -41.01 -12.04
C PHE A 748 -0.08 -41.07 -13.50
N SER A 749 -0.38 -42.27 -14.01
CA SER A 749 -0.92 -42.42 -15.36
C SER A 749 -2.43 -42.17 -15.35
N ALA A 750 -2.89 -41.23 -16.16
CA ALA A 750 -4.30 -41.05 -16.45
C ALA A 750 -4.90 -42.31 -17.10
N PRO A 751 -6.22 -42.57 -16.92
CA PRO A 751 -6.93 -43.61 -17.66
C PRO A 751 -6.74 -43.44 -19.17
N ALA A 752 -6.64 -44.54 -19.91
CA ALA A 752 -6.48 -44.48 -21.36
C ALA A 752 -7.71 -43.80 -22.00
N VAL A 753 -7.47 -42.79 -22.84
CA VAL A 753 -8.54 -42.21 -23.66
C VAL A 753 -8.98 -43.27 -24.68
N GLU A 754 -10.26 -43.60 -24.71
CA GLU A 754 -10.82 -44.74 -25.45
C GLU A 754 -10.44 -44.78 -26.95
N GLU A 755 -10.13 -43.63 -27.56
CA GLU A 755 -9.77 -43.51 -28.97
C GLU A 755 -8.27 -43.68 -29.31
N SER A 756 -7.33 -43.51 -28.36
CA SER A 756 -5.88 -43.49 -28.68
C SER A 756 -5.03 -44.55 -27.98
N GLY A 757 -5.53 -45.17 -26.91
CA GLY A 757 -4.79 -46.18 -26.13
C GLY A 757 -3.53 -45.66 -25.40
N ALA A 758 -3.18 -44.37 -25.54
CA ALA A 758 -2.04 -43.76 -24.90
C ALA A 758 -2.33 -43.42 -23.43
N ARG A 759 -1.49 -43.89 -22.51
CA ARG A 759 -1.51 -43.50 -21.09
C ARG A 759 -0.62 -42.28 -20.91
N LEU A 760 -1.21 -41.17 -20.47
CA LEU A 760 -0.52 -39.93 -20.21
C LEU A 760 -0.15 -39.84 -18.74
N THR A 761 1.06 -39.41 -18.42
CA THR A 761 1.46 -39.16 -17.03
C THR A 761 1.03 -37.75 -16.64
N VAL A 762 0.30 -37.64 -15.53
CA VAL A 762 -0.10 -36.38 -14.91
C VAL A 762 0.86 -36.09 -13.76
N PHE A 763 1.31 -34.84 -13.66
CA PHE A 763 2.22 -34.38 -12.61
C PHE A 763 1.53 -33.30 -11.78
N SER A 764 1.24 -33.58 -10.51
CA SER A 764 0.57 -32.62 -9.62
C SER A 764 1.40 -31.35 -9.38
N CYS A 765 2.74 -31.43 -9.48
CA CYS A 765 3.66 -30.30 -9.38
C CYS A 765 3.54 -29.28 -10.52
N LEU A 766 2.83 -29.62 -11.61
CA LEU A 766 2.58 -28.71 -12.74
C LEU A 766 1.31 -27.87 -12.59
N SER A 767 0.49 -28.14 -11.56
CA SER A 767 -0.67 -27.33 -11.26
C SER A 767 -0.26 -26.14 -10.37
N HIS A 768 -0.52 -24.92 -10.85
CA HIS A 768 -0.33 -23.70 -10.07
C HIS A 768 -1.06 -23.78 -8.72
N ASP A 769 -2.23 -24.38 -8.72
CA ASP A 769 -3.16 -24.27 -7.61
C ASP A 769 -2.89 -25.33 -6.55
N ILE A 770 -2.53 -26.55 -6.96
CA ILE A 770 -2.05 -27.57 -6.02
C ILE A 770 -0.79 -27.05 -5.31
N VAL A 771 0.15 -26.44 -6.04
CA VAL A 771 1.35 -25.89 -5.39
C VAL A 771 0.98 -24.79 -4.38
N ALA A 772 0.11 -23.85 -4.75
CA ALA A 772 -0.33 -22.79 -3.84
C ALA A 772 -1.10 -23.33 -2.62
N HIS A 773 -1.93 -24.36 -2.81
CA HIS A 773 -2.69 -25.06 -1.77
C HIS A 773 -1.73 -25.69 -0.74
N GLU A 774 -0.78 -26.50 -1.19
CA GLU A 774 0.16 -27.19 -0.30
C GLU A 774 1.12 -26.24 0.43
N VAL A 775 1.57 -25.18 -0.26
CA VAL A 775 2.36 -24.10 0.38
C VAL A 775 1.55 -23.40 1.46
N THR A 776 0.24 -23.24 1.26
CA THR A 776 -0.66 -22.63 2.25
C THR A 776 -0.77 -23.48 3.50
N HIS A 777 -0.83 -24.81 3.40
CA HIS A 777 -0.75 -25.69 4.57
C HIS A 777 0.56 -25.50 5.35
N ALA A 778 1.71 -25.40 4.65
CA ALA A 778 2.99 -25.15 5.30
C ALA A 778 3.02 -23.80 6.04
N LEU A 779 2.46 -22.75 5.43
CA LEU A 779 2.35 -21.42 6.03
C LEU A 779 1.40 -21.41 7.23
N LEU A 780 0.23 -22.04 7.12
CA LEU A 780 -0.70 -22.20 8.23
C LEU A 780 -0.10 -23.01 9.38
N ASP A 781 0.59 -24.12 9.11
CA ASP A 781 1.27 -24.91 10.14
C ASP A 781 2.38 -24.10 10.83
N GLY A 782 3.07 -23.20 10.10
CA GLY A 782 4.04 -22.27 10.69
C GLY A 782 3.40 -21.22 11.60
N MET A 783 2.25 -20.67 11.21
CA MET A 783 1.58 -19.58 11.93
C MET A 783 0.64 -20.07 13.04
N HIS A 784 -0.26 -20.98 12.73
CA HIS A 784 -1.33 -21.48 13.59
C HIS A 784 -1.19 -22.98 13.81
N ARG A 785 -0.10 -23.40 14.47
CA ARG A 785 0.25 -24.82 14.70
C ARG A 785 -0.91 -25.65 15.28
N ARG A 786 -1.78 -25.05 16.09
CA ARG A 786 -2.91 -25.71 16.76
C ARG A 786 -4.11 -25.97 15.86
N PHE A 787 -4.16 -25.39 14.66
CA PHE A 787 -5.25 -25.68 13.70
C PHE A 787 -5.08 -27.06 13.03
N SER A 788 -3.97 -27.75 13.28
CA SER A 788 -3.82 -29.17 12.97
C SER A 788 -4.49 -30.10 13.99
N GLU A 789 -4.94 -29.60 15.15
CA GLU A 789 -5.58 -30.41 16.18
C GLU A 789 -7.11 -30.40 15.99
N ALA A 790 -7.70 -31.52 15.56
CA ALA A 790 -9.15 -31.64 15.28
C ALA A 790 -10.01 -31.53 16.55
N SER A 791 -10.25 -30.31 17.03
CA SER A 791 -11.07 -30.06 18.23
C SER A 791 -12.58 -29.97 17.94
N ASN A 792 -12.94 -29.67 16.69
CA ASN A 792 -14.31 -29.62 16.18
C ASN A 792 -14.31 -29.87 14.65
N PRO A 793 -15.48 -30.06 14.01
CA PRO A 793 -15.58 -30.30 12.57
C PRO A 793 -15.05 -29.16 11.67
N ASP A 794 -15.10 -27.91 12.14
CA ASP A 794 -14.65 -26.74 11.37
C ASP A 794 -13.14 -26.62 11.29
N VAL A 795 -12.36 -27.16 12.24
CA VAL A 795 -10.91 -26.94 12.28
C VAL A 795 -10.21 -27.54 11.05
N LEU A 796 -10.51 -28.80 10.74
CA LEU A 796 -9.96 -29.45 9.54
C LEU A 796 -10.57 -28.85 8.26
N ALA A 797 -11.88 -28.58 8.28
CA ALA A 797 -12.57 -27.94 7.15
C ALA A 797 -12.01 -26.55 6.84
N PHE A 798 -11.60 -25.80 7.85
CA PHE A 798 -10.97 -24.49 7.70
C PHE A 798 -9.59 -24.59 7.07
N HIS A 799 -8.79 -25.59 7.46
CA HIS A 799 -7.46 -25.82 6.89
C HIS A 799 -7.53 -26.04 5.37
N GLU A 800 -8.45 -26.89 4.92
CA GLU A 800 -8.70 -27.17 3.51
C GLU A 800 -9.27 -25.96 2.78
N ALA A 801 -10.37 -25.39 3.32
CA ALA A 801 -11.04 -24.26 2.69
C ALA A 801 -10.12 -23.04 2.54
N PHE A 802 -9.25 -22.78 3.51
CA PHE A 802 -8.35 -21.65 3.45
C PHE A 802 -7.25 -21.86 2.39
N ALA A 803 -6.73 -23.07 2.24
CA ALA A 803 -5.79 -23.40 1.19
C ALA A 803 -6.44 -23.29 -0.22
N ASP A 804 -7.69 -23.73 -0.36
CA ASP A 804 -8.49 -23.55 -1.59
C ASP A 804 -8.76 -22.07 -1.91
N ILE A 805 -9.12 -21.25 -0.91
CA ILE A 805 -9.30 -19.79 -1.05
C ILE A 805 -8.00 -19.16 -1.59
N VAL A 806 -6.86 -19.48 -0.99
CA VAL A 806 -5.57 -18.91 -1.43
C VAL A 806 -5.26 -19.33 -2.86
N ALA A 807 -5.36 -20.61 -3.18
CA ALA A 807 -5.07 -21.11 -4.52
C ALA A 807 -5.98 -20.44 -5.58
N LEU A 808 -7.29 -20.45 -5.35
CA LEU A 808 -8.29 -19.86 -6.24
C LEU A 808 -8.06 -18.37 -6.50
N PHE A 809 -7.96 -17.57 -5.43
CA PHE A 809 -7.83 -16.12 -5.58
C PHE A 809 -6.42 -15.68 -6.01
N GLN A 810 -5.38 -16.47 -5.74
CA GLN A 810 -4.06 -16.23 -6.32
C GLN A 810 -4.10 -16.45 -7.84
N HIS A 811 -4.78 -17.49 -8.30
CA HIS A 811 -5.00 -17.72 -9.73
C HIS A 811 -5.81 -16.58 -10.36
N PHE A 812 -6.93 -16.18 -9.73
CA PHE A 812 -7.79 -15.10 -10.23
C PHE A 812 -7.12 -13.71 -10.17
N SER A 813 -6.03 -13.56 -9.41
CA SER A 813 -5.23 -12.34 -9.46
C SER A 813 -4.46 -12.14 -10.77
N LEU A 814 -4.41 -13.16 -11.66
CA LEU A 814 -3.80 -13.08 -12.98
C LEU A 814 -4.79 -12.51 -14.01
N PRO A 815 -4.60 -11.27 -14.51
CA PRO A 815 -5.53 -10.67 -15.47
C PRO A 815 -5.56 -11.41 -16.82
N GLU A 816 -4.41 -11.93 -17.28
CA GLU A 816 -4.31 -12.67 -18.55
C GLU A 816 -5.18 -13.93 -18.57
N VAL A 817 -5.24 -14.64 -17.45
CA VAL A 817 -6.10 -15.81 -17.22
C VAL A 817 -7.58 -15.42 -17.33
N LEU A 818 -7.96 -14.29 -16.74
CA LEU A 818 -9.35 -13.85 -16.68
C LEU A 818 -9.88 -13.30 -18.00
N ARG A 819 -9.03 -12.81 -18.91
CA ARG A 819 -9.47 -12.22 -20.18
C ARG A 819 -10.29 -13.18 -21.03
N GLN A 820 -9.79 -14.40 -21.25
CA GLN A 820 -10.52 -15.39 -22.05
C GLN A 820 -11.81 -15.83 -21.35
N GLN A 821 -11.74 -16.01 -20.03
CA GLN A 821 -12.89 -16.39 -19.20
C GLN A 821 -13.99 -15.34 -19.31
N ILE A 822 -13.65 -14.06 -19.19
CA ILE A 822 -14.58 -12.96 -19.33
C ILE A 822 -15.11 -12.84 -20.77
N ALA A 823 -14.27 -13.12 -21.76
CA ALA A 823 -14.69 -13.13 -23.16
C ALA A 823 -15.74 -14.23 -23.41
N SER A 824 -15.51 -15.44 -22.91
CA SER A 824 -16.42 -16.59 -23.10
C SER A 824 -17.73 -16.43 -22.31
N THR A 825 -17.68 -15.84 -21.12
CA THR A 825 -18.85 -15.64 -20.26
C THR A 825 -19.55 -14.30 -20.48
N ARG A 826 -19.03 -13.49 -21.40
CA ARG A 826 -19.49 -12.11 -21.64
C ARG A 826 -19.52 -11.28 -20.35
N GLY A 827 -18.53 -11.49 -19.49
CA GLY A 827 -18.35 -10.78 -18.23
C GLY A 827 -19.29 -11.21 -17.10
N ASP A 828 -20.21 -12.14 -17.33
CA ASP A 828 -21.02 -12.76 -16.27
C ASP A 828 -20.24 -13.90 -15.62
N LEU A 829 -19.53 -13.59 -14.54
CA LEU A 829 -18.80 -14.60 -13.77
C LEU A 829 -19.71 -15.47 -12.90
N ALA A 830 -20.99 -15.10 -12.73
CA ALA A 830 -21.96 -15.82 -11.92
C ALA A 830 -22.83 -16.82 -12.71
N GLY A 831 -22.99 -16.59 -14.03
CA GLY A 831 -23.71 -17.46 -14.97
C GLY A 831 -22.96 -18.74 -15.31
N GLN A 832 -23.13 -19.29 -16.53
CA GLN A 832 -22.36 -20.44 -17.06
C GLN A 832 -20.87 -20.08 -17.20
N SER A 833 -20.21 -19.81 -16.09
CA SER A 833 -18.86 -19.34 -16.11
C SER A 833 -17.93 -20.52 -16.26
N GLN A 834 -17.07 -20.46 -17.27
CA GLN A 834 -15.89 -21.31 -17.34
C GLN A 834 -15.02 -21.14 -16.07
N LEU A 835 -15.28 -20.14 -15.20
CA LEU A 835 -14.72 -20.01 -13.84
C LEU A 835 -15.34 -20.99 -12.83
N GLY A 836 -16.63 -21.30 -12.93
CA GLY A 836 -17.26 -22.41 -12.22
C GLY A 836 -16.74 -23.76 -12.74
N GLN A 837 -16.49 -23.88 -14.05
CA GLN A 837 -15.80 -25.05 -14.62
C GLN A 837 -14.32 -25.10 -14.23
N LEU A 838 -13.65 -23.95 -14.13
CA LEU A 838 -12.28 -23.85 -13.64
C LEU A 838 -12.26 -24.31 -12.20
N ALA A 839 -13.11 -23.73 -11.34
CA ALA A 839 -13.41 -24.14 -9.95
C ALA A 839 -13.61 -25.66 -9.84
N GLN A 840 -14.27 -26.27 -10.84
CA GLN A 840 -14.48 -27.71 -10.95
C GLN A 840 -13.25 -28.50 -11.43
N GLU A 841 -12.47 -27.96 -12.37
CA GLU A 841 -11.21 -28.52 -12.86
C GLU A 841 -10.13 -28.51 -11.74
N PHE A 842 -10.11 -27.50 -10.86
CA PHE A 842 -9.31 -27.52 -9.62
C PHE A 842 -9.68 -28.76 -8.76
N GLY A 843 -10.96 -29.15 -8.73
CA GLY A 843 -11.44 -30.34 -8.04
C GLY A 843 -11.20 -31.67 -8.78
N GLN A 844 -11.00 -31.65 -10.10
CA GLN A 844 -10.76 -32.85 -10.94
C GLN A 844 -9.29 -33.27 -11.01
N ALA A 845 -8.35 -32.32 -11.00
CA ALA A 845 -6.91 -32.62 -11.01
C ALA A 845 -6.44 -33.27 -9.70
N ILE A 846 -7.20 -33.09 -8.62
CA ILE A 846 -6.97 -33.62 -7.28
C ILE A 846 -8.00 -34.73 -7.03
N GLY A 847 -7.75 -35.91 -7.59
CA GLY A 847 -8.21 -37.26 -7.21
C GLY A 847 -9.62 -37.55 -6.65
N ASN A 848 -10.22 -36.71 -5.79
CA ASN A 848 -11.54 -36.95 -5.19
C ASN A 848 -12.25 -35.74 -4.54
N ARG A 849 -12.03 -34.49 -4.98
CA ARG A 849 -12.72 -33.30 -4.42
C ARG A 849 -13.95 -32.83 -5.21
N GLY A 850 -14.92 -33.72 -5.41
CA GLY A 850 -16.25 -33.36 -5.94
C GLY A 850 -17.09 -32.42 -5.05
N ALA A 851 -16.67 -32.17 -3.81
CA ALA A 851 -17.33 -31.31 -2.84
C ALA A 851 -17.37 -29.83 -3.26
N LEU A 852 -16.25 -29.27 -3.76
CA LEU A 852 -16.19 -27.89 -4.25
C LEU A 852 -17.09 -27.69 -5.48
N ARG A 853 -17.11 -28.71 -6.36
CA ARG A 853 -18.03 -28.80 -7.49
C ARG A 853 -19.48 -28.67 -7.01
N SER A 854 -19.90 -29.46 -6.02
CA SER A 854 -21.28 -29.41 -5.50
C SER A 854 -21.63 -28.10 -4.78
N ALA A 855 -20.68 -27.45 -4.11
CA ALA A 855 -20.95 -26.25 -3.31
C ALA A 855 -21.10 -24.95 -4.13
N ILE A 856 -20.41 -24.86 -5.28
CA ILE A 856 -20.45 -23.69 -6.18
C ILE A 856 -21.50 -23.88 -7.29
N GLY A 857 -21.63 -25.09 -7.84
CA GLY A 857 -22.66 -25.41 -8.84
C GLY A 857 -22.41 -26.71 -9.59
N ALA A 858 -23.47 -27.41 -9.97
CA ALA A 858 -23.42 -28.72 -10.60
C ALA A 858 -23.90 -28.67 -12.06
N ILE A 859 -23.50 -29.65 -12.87
CA ILE A 859 -24.11 -29.86 -14.18
C ILE A 859 -25.44 -30.55 -13.94
N ASP A 860 -26.53 -29.93 -14.39
CA ASP A 860 -27.85 -30.55 -14.36
C ASP A 860 -27.89 -31.72 -15.34
N GLU A 861 -28.10 -32.92 -14.81
CA GLU A 861 -28.10 -34.18 -15.56
C GLU A 861 -29.13 -34.22 -16.70
N LYS A 862 -30.20 -33.44 -16.61
CA LYS A 862 -31.27 -33.41 -17.62
C LYS A 862 -30.97 -32.44 -18.74
N THR A 863 -30.32 -31.32 -18.44
CA THR A 863 -30.06 -30.25 -19.42
C THR A 863 -28.63 -30.27 -19.95
N GLY A 864 -27.72 -31.02 -19.31
CA GLY A 864 -26.28 -31.03 -19.60
C GLY A 864 -25.63 -29.66 -19.36
N ARG A 865 -26.34 -28.72 -18.71
CA ARG A 865 -25.89 -27.34 -18.49
C ARG A 865 -25.47 -27.18 -17.04
N TRP A 866 -24.37 -26.45 -16.84
CA TRP A 866 -23.97 -26.02 -15.52
C TRP A 866 -25.02 -25.08 -14.90
N GLN A 867 -25.38 -25.34 -13.65
CA GLN A 867 -26.27 -24.52 -12.83
C GLN A 867 -25.58 -24.20 -11.51
N ARG A 868 -25.62 -22.91 -11.15
CA ARG A 868 -25.11 -22.44 -9.86
C ARG A 868 -25.93 -23.03 -8.73
N GLN A 869 -25.23 -23.49 -7.68
CA GLN A 869 -25.89 -23.89 -6.44
C GLN A 869 -26.20 -22.63 -5.62
N GLU A 870 -27.48 -22.30 -5.44
CA GLU A 870 -27.86 -21.24 -4.50
C GLU A 870 -27.59 -21.70 -3.06
N GLY A 871 -26.96 -20.85 -2.27
CA GLY A 871 -26.65 -21.15 -0.87
C GLY A 871 -27.93 -21.37 -0.06
N HIS A 872 -27.96 -22.45 0.73
CA HIS A 872 -29.06 -22.75 1.64
C HIS A 872 -28.65 -22.47 3.10
N PRO A 873 -29.53 -21.92 3.95
CA PRO A 873 -29.23 -21.67 5.36
C PRO A 873 -28.82 -22.89 6.20
N ASP A 874 -28.99 -24.11 5.67
CA ASP A 874 -28.65 -25.36 6.34
C ASP A 874 -27.34 -25.98 5.83
N ASP A 875 -26.70 -25.41 4.79
CA ASP A 875 -25.50 -25.97 4.16
C ASP A 875 -24.40 -26.25 5.19
N TYR A 876 -24.15 -25.27 6.06
CA TYR A 876 -23.14 -25.36 7.10
C TYR A 876 -23.46 -26.40 8.19
N GLN A 877 -24.74 -26.66 8.47
CA GLN A 877 -25.15 -27.63 9.49
C GLN A 877 -25.14 -29.07 8.96
N ARG A 878 -25.44 -29.26 7.67
CA ARG A 878 -25.53 -30.59 7.04
C ARG A 878 -24.17 -31.16 6.64
N SER A 879 -23.19 -30.29 6.39
CA SER A 879 -21.86 -30.70 5.92
C SER A 879 -20.94 -31.00 7.10
N MET A 880 -20.62 -32.27 7.32
CA MET A 880 -19.78 -32.72 8.44
C MET A 880 -18.40 -33.22 8.02
N GLU A 881 -18.27 -33.70 6.79
CA GLU A 881 -16.98 -34.10 6.21
C GLU A 881 -16.12 -32.85 5.95
N PRO A 882 -14.81 -32.87 6.28
CA PRO A 882 -13.94 -31.68 6.18
C PRO A 882 -13.93 -30.99 4.81
N HIS A 883 -13.89 -31.73 3.70
CA HIS A 883 -13.88 -31.13 2.36
C HIS A 883 -15.24 -30.55 1.97
N GLU A 884 -16.35 -31.27 2.20
CA GLU A 884 -17.72 -30.80 2.00
C GLU A 884 -18.02 -29.56 2.82
N ARG A 885 -17.67 -29.59 4.10
CA ARG A 885 -17.84 -28.45 5.01
C ARG A 885 -16.95 -27.29 4.61
N GLY A 886 -15.70 -27.56 4.24
CA GLY A 886 -14.76 -26.55 3.76
C GLY A 886 -15.27 -25.86 2.49
N ALA A 887 -15.85 -26.62 1.56
CA ALA A 887 -16.44 -26.09 0.34
C ALA A 887 -17.55 -25.06 0.61
N VAL A 888 -18.30 -25.18 1.71
CA VAL A 888 -19.29 -24.17 2.12
C VAL A 888 -18.63 -22.83 2.42
N LEU A 889 -17.46 -22.83 3.09
CA LEU A 889 -16.71 -21.59 3.37
C LEU A 889 -16.13 -20.99 2.08
N VAL A 890 -15.50 -21.81 1.23
CA VAL A 890 -14.96 -21.35 -0.07
C VAL A 890 -16.07 -20.70 -0.89
N ALA A 891 -17.24 -21.35 -0.97
CA ALA A 891 -18.36 -20.85 -1.72
C ALA A 891 -18.95 -19.55 -1.12
N ALA A 892 -18.93 -19.37 0.20
CA ALA A 892 -19.30 -18.10 0.83
C ALA A 892 -18.35 -16.96 0.45
N VAL A 893 -17.03 -17.20 0.46
CA VAL A 893 -16.04 -16.19 0.05
C VAL A 893 -16.16 -15.89 -1.45
N PHE A 894 -16.41 -16.91 -2.26
CA PHE A 894 -16.65 -16.76 -3.70
C PHE A 894 -17.91 -15.93 -3.99
N ASP A 895 -19.00 -16.17 -3.27
CA ASP A 895 -20.24 -15.39 -3.39
C ASP A 895 -20.01 -13.91 -3.03
N ALA A 896 -19.20 -13.62 -2.01
CA ALA A 896 -18.81 -12.27 -1.66
C ALA A 896 -17.98 -11.61 -2.78
N PHE A 897 -17.00 -12.32 -3.34
CA PHE A 897 -16.22 -11.86 -4.50
C PHE A 897 -17.10 -11.53 -5.70
N LEU A 898 -18.04 -12.42 -6.06
CA LEU A 898 -18.96 -12.18 -7.17
C LEU A 898 -19.84 -10.95 -6.93
N SER A 899 -20.29 -10.73 -5.70
CA SER A 899 -21.07 -9.53 -5.33
C SER A 899 -20.25 -8.25 -5.49
N ILE A 900 -19.00 -8.26 -5.01
CA ILE A 900 -18.06 -7.13 -5.14
C ILE A 900 -17.78 -6.86 -6.63
N TYR A 901 -17.42 -7.89 -7.40
CA TYR A 901 -17.15 -7.78 -8.83
C TYR A 901 -18.37 -7.22 -9.58
N LYS A 902 -19.57 -7.79 -9.37
CA LYS A 902 -20.80 -7.36 -10.01
C LYS A 902 -21.10 -5.88 -9.74
N SER A 903 -20.91 -5.42 -8.51
CA SER A 903 -21.08 -4.01 -8.16
C SER A 903 -20.07 -3.13 -8.91
N ARG A 904 -18.79 -3.55 -8.94
CA ARG A 904 -17.71 -2.81 -9.60
C ARG A 904 -17.81 -2.74 -11.12
N VAL A 905 -18.40 -3.72 -11.80
CA VAL A 905 -18.47 -3.71 -13.27
C VAL A 905 -19.81 -3.24 -13.83
N ALA A 906 -20.81 -3.03 -12.98
CA ALA A 906 -22.16 -2.66 -13.41
C ALA A 906 -22.18 -1.37 -14.25
N ASP A 907 -21.29 -0.43 -13.92
CA ASP A 907 -21.14 0.82 -14.66
C ASP A 907 -20.47 0.62 -16.02
N LEU A 908 -19.46 -0.24 -16.13
CA LEU A 908 -18.82 -0.61 -17.40
C LEU A 908 -19.81 -1.23 -18.39
N PHE A 909 -20.71 -2.09 -17.91
CA PHE A 909 -21.78 -2.64 -18.75
C PHE A 909 -22.72 -1.54 -19.26
N ARG A 910 -23.14 -0.62 -18.39
CA ARG A 910 -23.97 0.53 -18.80
C ARG A 910 -23.25 1.45 -19.78
N ILE A 911 -21.95 1.70 -19.59
CA ILE A 911 -21.13 2.48 -20.55
C ILE A 911 -21.10 1.78 -21.92
N ALA A 912 -20.87 0.47 -21.95
CA ALA A 912 -20.76 -0.30 -23.19
C ALA A 912 -22.11 -0.49 -23.92
N SER A 913 -23.24 -0.30 -23.22
CA SER A 913 -24.58 -0.62 -23.71
C SER A 913 -25.51 0.60 -23.78
N GLU A 914 -24.96 1.81 -23.87
CA GLU A 914 -25.73 3.06 -23.97
C GLU A 914 -26.73 3.24 -22.79
N GLY A 915 -26.36 2.77 -21.60
CA GLY A 915 -27.10 2.93 -20.35
C GLY A 915 -28.00 1.75 -19.96
N THR A 916 -28.25 0.78 -20.85
CA THR A 916 -29.18 -0.33 -20.56
C THR A 916 -28.65 -1.35 -19.55
N GLY A 917 -27.32 -1.44 -19.38
CA GLY A 917 -26.65 -2.50 -18.64
C GLY A 917 -26.64 -3.86 -19.34
N VAL A 918 -27.17 -3.96 -20.57
CA VAL A 918 -27.29 -5.21 -21.33
C VAL A 918 -26.61 -5.05 -22.69
N THR A 919 -25.49 -5.74 -22.88
CA THR A 919 -24.71 -5.72 -24.12
C THR A 919 -25.44 -6.41 -25.27
N ARG A 920 -25.25 -5.94 -26.51
CA ARG A 920 -25.79 -6.57 -27.75
C ARG A 920 -25.30 -8.01 -27.90
N GLU A 921 -26.09 -8.88 -28.51
CA GLU A 921 -25.68 -10.26 -28.83
C GLU A 921 -24.38 -10.30 -29.67
N GLY A 922 -23.55 -11.33 -29.49
CA GLY A 922 -22.20 -11.42 -30.09
C GLY A 922 -21.03 -11.21 -29.10
N ASN A 923 -19.79 -11.22 -29.58
CA ASN A 923 -18.62 -11.09 -28.71
C ASN A 923 -18.52 -9.71 -28.07
N LEU A 924 -18.03 -9.65 -26.83
CA LEU A 924 -17.71 -8.38 -26.18
C LEU A 924 -16.50 -7.70 -26.85
N ASP A 925 -16.47 -6.37 -26.77
CA ASP A 925 -15.32 -5.59 -27.21
C ASP A 925 -14.06 -5.97 -26.40
N PRO A 926 -12.89 -6.17 -27.04
CA PRO A 926 -11.64 -6.50 -26.34
C PRO A 926 -11.25 -5.51 -25.23
N ASP A 927 -11.54 -4.23 -25.39
CA ASP A 927 -11.27 -3.21 -24.36
C ASP A 927 -12.18 -3.42 -23.14
N LEU A 928 -13.45 -3.76 -23.37
CA LEU A 928 -14.39 -4.09 -22.29
C LEU A 928 -13.91 -5.34 -21.56
N ILE A 929 -13.52 -6.39 -22.28
CA ILE A 929 -12.95 -7.61 -21.70
C ILE A 929 -11.72 -7.27 -20.85
N GLY A 930 -10.82 -6.42 -21.35
CA GLY A 930 -9.64 -5.96 -20.62
C GLY A 930 -9.98 -5.27 -19.31
N ARG A 931 -10.91 -4.31 -19.34
CA ARG A 931 -11.36 -3.57 -18.14
C ARG A 931 -12.07 -4.47 -17.13
N LEU A 932 -12.93 -5.39 -17.59
CA LEU A 932 -13.59 -6.38 -16.73
C LEU A 932 -12.55 -7.31 -16.06
N ALA A 933 -11.52 -7.75 -16.80
CA ALA A 933 -10.45 -8.59 -16.28
C ALA A 933 -9.59 -7.87 -15.23
N ASP A 934 -9.29 -6.59 -15.45
CA ASP A 934 -8.58 -5.76 -14.48
C ASP A 934 -9.39 -5.60 -13.17
N GLU A 935 -10.70 -5.37 -13.26
CA GLU A 935 -11.61 -5.25 -12.11
C GLU A 935 -11.76 -6.58 -11.35
N ALA A 936 -11.89 -7.69 -12.06
CA ALA A 936 -11.92 -9.03 -11.47
C ALA A 936 -10.61 -9.38 -10.76
N SER A 937 -9.45 -9.15 -11.39
CA SER A 937 -8.12 -9.38 -10.79
C SER A 937 -7.88 -8.51 -9.56
N GLN A 938 -8.27 -7.23 -9.60
CA GLN A 938 -8.18 -6.33 -8.44
C GLN A 938 -9.09 -6.80 -7.30
N SER A 939 -10.33 -7.20 -7.61
CA SER A 939 -11.26 -7.72 -6.61
C SER A 939 -10.77 -9.02 -5.97
N ALA A 940 -10.20 -9.92 -6.77
CA ALA A 940 -9.61 -11.17 -6.28
C ALA A 940 -8.41 -10.93 -5.35
N ARG A 941 -7.50 -10.02 -5.72
CA ARG A 941 -6.37 -9.62 -4.86
C ARG A 941 -6.84 -9.06 -3.52
N GLN A 942 -7.83 -8.18 -3.55
CA GLN A 942 -8.37 -7.56 -2.34
C GLN A 942 -9.04 -8.59 -1.42
N VAL A 943 -9.86 -9.49 -1.98
CA VAL A 943 -10.49 -10.60 -1.23
C VAL A 943 -9.42 -11.51 -0.60
N LEU A 944 -8.37 -11.85 -1.34
CA LEU A 944 -7.25 -12.64 -0.83
C LEU A 944 -6.52 -11.94 0.33
N ASP A 945 -6.20 -10.66 0.17
CA ASP A 945 -5.54 -9.87 1.22
C ASP A 945 -6.44 -9.72 2.47
N MET A 946 -7.76 -9.62 2.31
CA MET A 946 -8.72 -9.65 3.44
C MET A 946 -8.71 -10.99 4.16
N CYS A 947 -8.75 -12.11 3.42
CA CYS A 947 -8.75 -13.45 3.99
C CYS A 947 -7.45 -13.75 4.77
N ILE A 948 -6.29 -13.40 4.21
CA ILE A 948 -5.00 -13.64 4.88
C ILE A 948 -4.86 -12.78 6.14
N ARG A 949 -5.23 -11.49 6.09
CA ARG A 949 -5.16 -10.60 7.27
C ARG A 949 -6.03 -11.05 8.43
N ALA A 950 -7.16 -11.70 8.13
CA ALA A 950 -8.08 -12.24 9.12
C ALA A 950 -7.42 -13.29 10.03
N LEU A 951 -6.36 -13.98 9.60
CA LEU A 951 -5.67 -14.99 10.39
C LEU A 951 -5.15 -14.45 11.74
N ASP A 952 -4.71 -13.20 11.80
CA ASP A 952 -4.24 -12.60 13.06
C ASP A 952 -5.38 -12.26 14.03
N TYR A 953 -6.61 -12.17 13.52
CA TYR A 953 -7.82 -11.93 14.31
C TYR A 953 -8.61 -13.22 14.57
N CYS A 954 -7.99 -14.38 14.36
CA CYS A 954 -8.58 -15.67 14.70
C CYS A 954 -8.26 -16.06 16.16
N PRO A 955 -9.13 -16.85 16.81
CA PRO A 955 -8.79 -17.45 18.08
C PRO A 955 -7.61 -18.43 17.92
N PRO A 956 -6.81 -18.68 18.98
CA PRO A 956 -5.59 -19.47 18.87
C PRO A 956 -5.83 -20.98 18.77
N VAL A 957 -7.07 -21.43 19.07
CA VAL A 957 -7.51 -22.84 19.05
C VAL A 957 -9.00 -22.90 18.72
N ASP A 958 -9.49 -24.07 18.28
CA ASP A 958 -10.93 -24.35 18.15
C ASP A 958 -11.70 -23.30 17.35
N ILE A 959 -11.14 -22.88 16.21
CA ILE A 959 -11.77 -21.97 15.27
C ILE A 959 -13.06 -22.57 14.72
N ASN A 960 -14.07 -21.72 14.52
CA ASN A 960 -15.24 -22.02 13.69
C ASN A 960 -15.38 -20.98 12.58
N PHE A 961 -16.22 -21.24 11.57
CA PHE A 961 -16.37 -20.32 10.44
C PHE A 961 -16.99 -18.98 10.84
N GLY A 962 -17.77 -18.96 11.93
CA GLY A 962 -18.28 -17.73 12.52
C GLY A 962 -17.18 -16.85 13.11
N ASP A 963 -16.21 -17.43 13.82
CA ASP A 963 -15.05 -16.71 14.33
C ASP A 963 -14.23 -16.13 13.18
N TYR A 964 -14.07 -16.90 12.10
CA TYR A 964 -13.36 -16.43 10.91
C TYR A 964 -14.07 -15.25 10.23
N LEU A 965 -15.41 -15.28 10.13
CA LEU A 965 -16.17 -14.12 9.64
C LEU A 965 -15.91 -12.89 10.51
N ARG A 966 -15.96 -13.03 11.84
CA ARG A 966 -15.68 -11.92 12.76
C ARG A 966 -14.25 -11.39 12.61
N ALA A 967 -13.30 -12.30 12.45
CA ALA A 967 -11.91 -11.98 12.19
C ALA A 967 -11.75 -11.18 10.89
N LEU A 968 -12.42 -11.58 9.81
CA LEU A 968 -12.39 -10.93 8.50
C LEU A 968 -12.96 -9.52 8.56
N ILE A 969 -14.14 -9.35 9.15
CA ILE A 969 -14.80 -8.04 9.29
C ILE A 969 -13.98 -7.10 10.19
N THR A 970 -13.38 -7.62 11.26
CA THR A 970 -12.52 -6.82 12.16
C THR A 970 -11.22 -6.40 11.47
N ALA A 971 -10.56 -7.32 10.76
CA ALA A 971 -9.32 -7.04 10.05
C ALA A 971 -9.49 -5.99 8.95
N ASP A 972 -10.60 -6.05 8.20
CA ASP A 972 -10.89 -5.08 7.16
C ASP A 972 -11.32 -3.72 7.73
N PHE A 973 -12.08 -3.69 8.83
CA PHE A 973 -12.42 -2.44 9.52
C PHE A 973 -11.19 -1.68 10.01
N GLU A 974 -10.18 -2.40 10.51
CA GLU A 974 -8.91 -1.82 10.95
C GLU A 974 -8.08 -1.24 9.80
N ASN A 975 -8.19 -1.82 8.61
CA ASN A 975 -7.46 -1.37 7.43
C ASN A 975 -8.18 -0.23 6.68
N ASP A 976 -9.50 -0.35 6.51
CA ASP A 976 -10.36 0.63 5.84
C ASP A 976 -11.64 0.83 6.67
N PRO A 977 -11.60 1.73 7.67
CA PRO A 977 -12.76 1.99 8.53
C PRO A 977 -13.99 2.51 7.77
N VAL A 978 -13.81 3.13 6.59
CA VAL A 978 -14.89 3.75 5.82
C VAL A 978 -15.64 2.72 4.97
N ASP A 979 -14.93 1.88 4.21
CA ASP A 979 -15.51 0.87 3.29
C ASP A 979 -16.61 1.43 2.37
N ASP A 980 -16.22 2.41 1.55
CA ASP A 980 -17.09 3.04 0.55
C ASP A 980 -17.69 2.05 -0.47
N GLU A 981 -17.08 0.87 -0.62
CA GLU A 981 -17.52 -0.18 -1.55
C GLU A 981 -18.40 -1.26 -0.88
N HIS A 982 -18.67 -1.12 0.42
CA HIS A 982 -19.50 -2.03 1.20
C HIS A 982 -19.05 -3.51 1.12
N ARG A 983 -17.74 -3.76 1.04
CA ARG A 983 -17.17 -5.10 0.93
C ARG A 983 -17.53 -5.94 2.13
N ARG A 984 -17.51 -5.36 3.33
CA ARG A 984 -17.89 -6.07 4.56
C ARG A 984 -19.32 -6.57 4.50
N VAL A 985 -20.25 -5.79 3.93
CA VAL A 985 -21.65 -6.20 3.75
C VAL A 985 -21.75 -7.38 2.80
N ALA A 986 -20.96 -7.41 1.72
CA ALA A 986 -20.93 -8.54 0.79
C ALA A 986 -20.52 -9.86 1.48
N PHE A 987 -19.49 -9.83 2.35
CA PHE A 987 -19.07 -10.99 3.13
C PHE A 987 -20.14 -11.43 4.13
N ILE A 988 -20.74 -10.49 4.86
CA ILE A 988 -21.82 -10.76 5.81
C ILE A 988 -22.97 -11.46 5.10
N GLU A 989 -23.45 -10.91 3.99
CA GLU A 989 -24.56 -11.49 3.24
C GLU A 989 -24.23 -12.90 2.71
N ALA A 990 -23.04 -13.09 2.15
CA ALA A 990 -22.63 -14.37 1.59
C ALA A 990 -22.53 -15.48 2.65
N PHE A 991 -21.94 -15.18 3.81
CA PHE A 991 -21.84 -16.15 4.92
C PHE A 991 -23.23 -16.50 5.47
N ARG A 992 -24.12 -15.50 5.61
CA ARG A 992 -25.50 -15.72 6.07
C ARG A 992 -26.28 -16.66 5.16
N ARG A 993 -26.16 -16.48 3.83
CA ARG A 993 -26.89 -17.30 2.85
C ARG A 993 -26.58 -18.79 2.96
N ARG A 994 -25.39 -19.14 3.47
CA ARG A 994 -24.93 -20.52 3.66
C ARG A 994 -25.03 -21.03 5.11
N GLY A 995 -25.73 -20.29 5.97
CA GLY A 995 -25.94 -20.68 7.36
C GLY A 995 -24.77 -20.44 8.30
N ILE A 996 -23.71 -19.75 7.85
CA ILE A 996 -22.54 -19.45 8.69
C ILE A 996 -22.86 -18.22 9.54
N VAL A 997 -23.24 -18.47 10.79
CA VAL A 997 -23.58 -17.42 11.77
C VAL A 997 -22.70 -17.59 13.02
N PRO A 998 -21.96 -16.55 13.46
CA PRO A 998 -21.14 -16.66 14.66
C PRO A 998 -21.97 -16.83 15.93
N GLU A 999 -21.47 -17.69 16.82
CA GLU A 999 -22.04 -17.88 18.15
C GLU A 999 -21.95 -16.58 18.98
N ASN A 1000 -22.94 -16.34 19.84
CA ASN A 1000 -22.95 -15.26 20.84
C ASN A 1000 -22.89 -13.83 20.29
N VAL A 1001 -23.31 -13.62 19.04
CA VAL A 1001 -23.49 -12.28 18.45
C VAL A 1001 -24.96 -11.85 18.55
N ARG A 1002 -25.20 -10.62 19.01
CA ARG A 1002 -26.56 -10.08 19.19
C ARG A 1002 -27.20 -9.54 17.90
N ALA A 1003 -26.37 -9.10 16.97
CA ALA A 1003 -26.80 -8.50 15.71
C ALA A 1003 -25.84 -8.90 14.59
N PHE A 1004 -26.38 -9.29 13.45
CA PHE A 1004 -25.60 -9.69 12.27
C PHE A 1004 -25.28 -8.48 11.38
N SER A 1005 -24.70 -7.44 12.00
CA SER A 1005 -24.24 -6.20 11.37
C SER A 1005 -22.72 -6.10 11.44
N VAL A 1006 -22.12 -5.14 10.72
CA VAL A 1006 -20.67 -4.88 10.80
C VAL A 1006 -20.25 -4.71 12.26
N GLU A 1007 -20.91 -3.81 13.00
CA GLU A 1007 -20.64 -3.55 14.43
C GLU A 1007 -20.78 -4.81 15.30
N GLY A 1008 -21.84 -5.60 15.09
CA GLY A 1008 -22.08 -6.80 15.89
C GLY A 1008 -21.03 -7.89 15.69
N LEU A 1009 -20.38 -7.92 14.53
CA LEU A 1009 -19.35 -8.89 14.16
C LEU A 1009 -17.95 -8.49 14.60
N LEU A 1010 -17.68 -7.19 14.82
CA LEU A 1010 -16.38 -6.73 15.30
C LEU A 1010 -15.99 -7.45 16.59
N TRP A 1011 -14.71 -7.83 16.70
CA TRP A 1011 -14.16 -8.24 17.98
C TRP A 1011 -14.21 -7.04 18.94
N ARG A 1012 -14.60 -7.29 20.19
CA ARG A 1012 -14.65 -6.21 21.19
C ARG A 1012 -13.24 -5.72 21.47
N ALA A 1013 -13.08 -4.40 21.47
CA ALA A 1013 -11.86 -3.79 21.97
C ALA A 1013 -11.65 -4.18 23.45
N ALA A 1014 -10.41 -4.45 23.81
CA ALA A 1014 -9.95 -4.67 25.19
C ALA A 1014 -10.57 -3.74 26.24
N THR A 1015 -10.63 -2.44 25.90
CA THR A 1015 -11.12 -1.36 26.74
C THR A 1015 -12.62 -1.46 27.09
N ALA A 1016 -13.38 -2.29 26.38
CA ALA A 1016 -14.78 -2.60 26.63
C ALA A 1016 -15.01 -3.76 27.63
N ALA A 1017 -13.94 -4.38 28.16
CA ALA A 1017 -13.98 -5.45 29.16
C ALA A 1017 -13.36 -5.00 30.51
N PRO A 1018 -14.07 -4.18 31.32
CA PRO A 1018 -13.52 -3.54 32.52
C PRO A 1018 -13.11 -4.48 33.66
N ASP A 1019 -13.50 -5.76 33.59
CA ASP A 1019 -13.22 -6.77 34.62
C ASP A 1019 -11.85 -7.48 34.40
N GLU A 1020 -11.13 -7.15 33.33
CA GLU A 1020 -9.85 -7.76 32.96
C GLU A 1020 -8.70 -6.76 33.06
N ASN A 1021 -7.56 -7.18 33.61
CA ASN A 1021 -6.39 -6.31 33.78
C ASN A 1021 -5.40 -6.50 32.62
N GLU A 1022 -5.83 -6.11 31.42
CA GLU A 1022 -5.00 -6.21 30.20
C GLU A 1022 -3.82 -5.21 30.19
N HIS A 1023 -3.79 -4.25 31.13
CA HIS A 1023 -2.66 -3.34 31.35
C HIS A 1023 -1.39 -4.07 31.80
N VAL A 1024 -1.49 -5.33 32.26
CA VAL A 1024 -0.32 -6.15 32.60
C VAL A 1024 0.65 -6.26 31.41
N MET A 1025 0.15 -6.23 30.18
CA MET A 1025 0.97 -6.29 28.96
C MET A 1025 1.76 -5.01 28.69
N VAL A 1026 1.32 -3.85 29.21
CA VAL A 1026 1.89 -2.54 28.87
C VAL A 1026 3.37 -2.43 29.26
N GLY A 1027 3.73 -2.91 30.46
CA GLY A 1027 5.10 -2.81 30.97
C GLY A 1027 6.10 -3.53 30.07
N ILE A 1028 5.83 -4.80 29.77
CA ILE A 1028 6.73 -5.63 28.97
C ILE A 1028 6.70 -5.29 27.47
N ALA A 1029 5.53 -4.92 26.93
CA ALA A 1029 5.41 -4.52 25.53
C ALA A 1029 6.21 -3.23 25.24
N LYS A 1030 6.18 -2.26 26.17
CA LYS A 1030 6.98 -1.01 26.06
C LYS A 1030 8.49 -1.26 26.08
N GLU A 1031 8.96 -2.23 26.84
CA GLU A 1031 10.38 -2.63 26.85
C GLU A 1031 10.81 -3.16 25.47
N TRP A 1032 9.96 -3.97 24.82
CA TRP A 1032 10.23 -4.54 23.51
C TRP A 1032 9.95 -3.60 22.33
N ALA A 1033 9.31 -2.46 22.58
CA ALA A 1033 9.01 -1.48 21.54
C ALA A 1033 10.27 -1.05 20.77
N LYS A 1034 11.44 -1.02 21.42
CA LYS A 1034 12.72 -0.71 20.74
C LYS A 1034 13.18 -1.81 19.78
N ASP A 1035 12.87 -3.06 20.11
CA ASP A 1035 13.34 -4.23 19.35
C ASP A 1035 12.59 -4.36 18.02
N ILE A 1036 11.25 -4.24 18.04
CA ILE A 1036 10.44 -4.14 16.81
C ILE A 1036 10.96 -3.01 15.94
N ARG A 1037 11.22 -1.87 16.58
CA ARG A 1037 11.64 -0.68 15.85
C ARG A 1037 13.01 -0.87 15.21
N SER A 1038 13.93 -1.62 15.80
CA SER A 1038 15.21 -1.94 15.16
C SER A 1038 15.11 -2.93 13.98
N TRP A 1039 13.95 -3.55 13.78
CA TRP A 1039 13.76 -4.70 12.90
C TRP A 1039 13.05 -4.30 11.59
N GLY A 1040 13.67 -4.60 10.46
CA GLY A 1040 13.09 -4.39 9.13
C GLY A 1040 12.61 -5.72 8.55
N LEU A 1041 11.60 -5.69 7.67
CA LEU A 1041 11.07 -6.86 6.94
C LEU A 1041 12.12 -7.59 6.08
N SER A 1042 13.37 -7.11 6.03
CA SER A 1042 14.49 -7.64 5.25
C SER A 1042 15.58 -8.31 6.09
N LYS A 1043 15.44 -8.37 7.43
CA LYS A 1043 16.48 -8.89 8.31
C LYS A 1043 16.24 -10.36 8.62
N ASP A 1044 17.17 -11.22 8.21
CA ASP A 1044 17.36 -12.64 8.56
C ASP A 1044 16.24 -13.31 9.39
N ARG A 1045 15.52 -14.27 8.78
CA ARG A 1045 14.47 -15.06 9.43
C ARG A 1045 14.96 -15.87 10.63
N LYS A 1046 16.24 -16.26 10.65
CA LYS A 1046 16.82 -16.96 11.80
C LYS A 1046 16.88 -16.02 13.00
N ALA A 1047 17.30 -14.78 12.79
CA ALA A 1047 17.30 -13.75 13.83
C ALA A 1047 15.87 -13.45 14.33
N LEU A 1048 14.86 -13.43 13.44
CA LEU A 1048 13.45 -13.33 13.84
C LEU A 1048 13.03 -14.48 14.77
N PHE A 1049 13.37 -15.71 14.38
CA PHE A 1049 13.00 -16.91 15.12
C PHE A 1049 13.64 -16.90 16.52
N GLU A 1050 14.93 -16.59 16.61
CA GLU A 1050 15.65 -16.49 17.88
C GLU A 1050 15.05 -15.39 18.77
N MET A 1051 14.81 -14.21 18.21
CA MET A 1051 14.16 -13.10 18.93
C MET A 1051 12.78 -13.49 19.45
N THR A 1052 11.90 -14.03 18.61
CA THR A 1052 10.53 -14.40 19.01
C THR A 1052 10.51 -15.53 20.04
N ARG A 1053 11.41 -16.52 19.94
CA ARG A 1053 11.59 -17.56 20.96
C ARG A 1053 11.97 -16.95 22.32
N ASP A 1054 12.97 -16.07 22.34
CA ASP A 1054 13.45 -15.46 23.57
C ASP A 1054 12.39 -14.55 24.19
N ARG A 1055 11.62 -13.81 23.36
CA ARG A 1055 10.50 -12.98 23.80
C ARG A 1055 9.33 -13.80 24.34
N ARG A 1056 9.01 -14.97 23.76
CA ARG A 1056 8.02 -15.89 24.34
C ARG A 1056 8.41 -16.36 25.75
N ALA A 1057 9.69 -16.72 25.93
CA ALA A 1057 10.20 -17.14 27.23
C ALA A 1057 10.15 -15.99 28.25
N ALA A 1058 10.58 -14.78 27.85
CA ALA A 1058 10.50 -13.58 28.68
C ALA A 1058 9.04 -13.24 29.06
N LEU A 1059 8.10 -13.32 28.10
CA LEU A 1059 6.68 -13.09 28.36
C LEU A 1059 6.13 -14.08 29.39
N HIS A 1060 6.44 -15.37 29.21
CA HIS A 1060 5.98 -16.42 30.12
C HIS A 1060 6.52 -16.18 31.54
N ALA A 1061 7.81 -15.86 31.68
CA ALA A 1061 8.43 -15.54 32.97
C ALA A 1061 7.82 -14.30 33.63
N TYR A 1062 7.44 -13.29 32.84
CA TYR A 1062 6.82 -12.06 33.33
C TYR A 1062 5.35 -12.25 33.76
N LEU A 1063 4.58 -13.04 33.00
CA LEU A 1063 3.16 -13.28 33.28
C LEU A 1063 2.92 -14.30 34.40
N ARG A 1064 3.77 -15.33 34.53
CA ARG A 1064 3.59 -16.42 35.50
C ARG A 1064 3.37 -15.96 36.94
N PRO A 1065 4.22 -15.11 37.57
CA PRO A 1065 3.99 -14.66 38.94
C PRO A 1065 2.75 -13.77 39.05
N ARG A 1066 2.46 -12.91 38.06
CA ARG A 1066 1.31 -12.00 38.07
C ARG A 1066 -0.03 -12.75 37.96
N LEU A 1067 -0.10 -13.80 37.15
CA LEU A 1067 -1.30 -14.64 37.05
C LEU A 1067 -1.51 -15.46 38.33
N ALA A 1068 -0.44 -16.03 38.91
CA ALA A 1068 -0.54 -16.92 40.06
C ALA A 1068 -0.72 -16.19 41.41
N GLU A 1069 -0.01 -15.07 41.63
CA GLU A 1069 0.07 -14.40 42.94
C GLU A 1069 -0.88 -13.20 43.04
N GLU A 1070 -1.02 -12.42 41.96
CA GLU A 1070 -1.88 -11.22 41.92
C GLU A 1070 -3.33 -11.53 41.49
N LYS A 1071 -3.63 -12.81 41.17
CA LYS A 1071 -4.92 -13.29 40.63
C LYS A 1071 -5.45 -12.42 39.49
N VAL A 1072 -4.55 -11.92 38.65
CA VAL A 1072 -4.94 -11.09 37.51
C VAL A 1072 -5.70 -11.95 36.50
N VAL A 1073 -6.95 -11.55 36.21
CA VAL A 1073 -7.72 -12.12 35.11
C VAL A 1073 -7.20 -11.47 33.81
N LEU A 1074 -6.35 -12.20 33.09
CA LEU A 1074 -5.90 -11.81 31.74
C LEU A 1074 -6.67 -12.62 30.71
N ALA A 1075 -7.50 -11.96 29.90
CA ALA A 1075 -8.11 -12.52 28.70
C ALA A 1075 -8.88 -13.84 28.90
N GLY A 1076 -9.40 -14.09 30.11
CA GLY A 1076 -10.13 -15.31 30.44
C GLY A 1076 -9.26 -16.57 30.58
N LEU A 1077 -7.96 -16.42 30.79
CA LEU A 1077 -7.08 -17.51 31.24
C LEU A 1077 -7.38 -17.86 32.69
N ASP A 1078 -7.33 -19.15 33.01
CA ASP A 1078 -7.49 -19.66 34.37
C ASP A 1078 -6.13 -19.60 35.10
N PRO A 1079 -5.95 -18.77 36.14
CA PRO A 1079 -4.66 -18.64 36.82
C PRO A 1079 -4.20 -19.93 37.52
N GLU A 1080 -5.10 -20.88 37.78
CA GLU A 1080 -4.79 -22.17 38.41
C GLU A 1080 -4.23 -23.19 37.40
N LEU A 1081 -4.38 -22.93 36.10
CA LEU A 1081 -3.91 -23.81 35.03
C LEU A 1081 -2.59 -23.32 34.40
N PRO A 1082 -1.67 -24.24 34.07
CA PRO A 1082 -0.47 -23.88 33.33
C PRO A 1082 -0.83 -23.34 31.94
N PHE A 1083 -0.15 -22.27 31.54
CA PHE A 1083 -0.32 -21.64 30.22
C PHE A 1083 0.97 -21.70 29.39
N GLU A 1084 0.82 -21.66 28.08
CA GLU A 1084 1.88 -21.59 27.09
C GLU A 1084 1.75 -20.24 26.36
N VAL A 1085 2.85 -19.49 26.24
CA VAL A 1085 2.94 -18.44 25.22
C VAL A 1085 3.22 -19.15 23.91
N HIS A 1086 2.15 -19.50 23.20
CA HIS A 1086 2.22 -20.37 22.04
C HIS A 1086 2.91 -19.70 20.86
N SER A 1087 2.59 -18.42 20.65
CA SER A 1087 3.15 -17.61 19.57
C SER A 1087 3.31 -16.16 20.01
N LEU A 1088 4.32 -15.48 19.47
CA LEU A 1088 4.55 -14.06 19.60
C LEU A 1088 5.20 -13.58 18.30
N ARG A 1089 4.49 -12.75 17.54
CA ARG A 1089 4.92 -12.30 16.22
C ARG A 1089 4.81 -10.78 16.09
N PRO A 1090 5.86 -10.09 15.60
CA PRO A 1090 5.75 -8.68 15.24
C PRO A 1090 5.00 -8.54 13.91
N SER A 1091 4.25 -7.46 13.75
CA SER A 1091 3.50 -7.13 12.54
C SER A 1091 3.60 -5.64 12.26
N ILE A 1092 3.80 -5.27 11.01
CA ILE A 1092 3.83 -3.87 10.54
C ILE A 1092 2.77 -3.70 9.47
N ARG A 1093 1.72 -2.95 9.76
CA ARG A 1093 0.63 -2.74 8.80
C ARG A 1093 0.46 -1.28 8.52
N MET A 1094 0.23 -0.94 7.26
CA MET A 1094 -0.17 0.42 6.93
C MET A 1094 -1.60 0.60 7.40
N ASP A 1095 -1.86 1.62 8.21
CA ASP A 1095 -3.22 2.04 8.51
C ASP A 1095 -3.85 2.74 7.29
N TRP A 1096 -5.10 3.17 7.44
CA TRP A 1096 -5.86 3.95 6.45
C TRP A 1096 -5.16 5.25 6.05
N GLU A 1097 -4.25 5.74 6.90
CA GLU A 1097 -3.43 6.93 6.71
C GLU A 1097 -2.20 6.63 5.82
N GLY A 1098 -1.82 5.37 5.66
CA GLY A 1098 -0.55 5.01 5.08
C GLY A 1098 0.62 5.27 6.04
N ARG A 1099 0.36 5.24 7.35
CA ARG A 1099 1.38 5.18 8.40
C ARG A 1099 1.56 3.74 8.89
N PRO A 1100 2.79 3.32 9.21
CA PRO A 1100 3.07 2.01 9.78
C PRO A 1100 2.50 1.90 11.20
N ASN A 1101 1.68 0.89 11.46
CA ASN A 1101 1.19 0.52 12.79
C ASN A 1101 1.90 -0.77 13.22
N PHE A 1102 2.64 -0.68 14.33
CA PHE A 1102 3.39 -1.77 14.90
C PHE A 1102 2.58 -2.53 15.93
N GLN A 1103 2.45 -3.82 15.74
CA GLN A 1103 1.65 -4.65 16.63
C GLN A 1103 2.36 -5.95 16.98
N TRP A 1104 2.18 -6.38 18.23
CA TRP A 1104 2.47 -7.74 18.64
C TRP A 1104 1.20 -8.58 18.54
N VAL A 1105 1.27 -9.66 17.77
CA VAL A 1105 0.25 -10.72 17.76
C VAL A 1105 0.73 -11.81 18.70
N ILE A 1106 0.04 -11.98 19.82
CA ILE A 1106 0.42 -12.88 20.90
C ILE A 1106 -0.67 -13.92 21.09
N GLU A 1107 -0.31 -15.19 21.08
CA GLU A 1107 -1.24 -16.30 21.34
C GLU A 1107 -0.87 -16.98 22.65
N LEU A 1108 -1.82 -16.98 23.59
CA LEU A 1108 -1.70 -17.68 24.87
C LEU A 1108 -2.65 -18.87 24.87
N THR A 1109 -2.17 -20.05 25.26
CA THR A 1109 -3.01 -21.26 25.30
C THR A 1109 -2.90 -22.00 26.63
N GLN A 1110 -3.97 -22.70 27.01
CA GLN A 1110 -4.07 -23.58 28.16
C GLN A 1110 -4.64 -24.92 27.74
N ARG A 1111 -4.37 -25.97 28.52
CA ARG A 1111 -4.86 -27.31 28.25
C ARG A 1111 -5.31 -28.04 29.51
N ILE A 1112 -6.37 -28.82 29.39
CA ILE A 1112 -6.86 -29.74 30.42
C ILE A 1112 -6.84 -31.16 29.83
N PRO A 1113 -6.19 -32.15 30.48
CA PRO A 1113 -6.24 -33.53 30.02
C PRO A 1113 -7.68 -34.10 30.11
N GLN A 1114 -8.12 -34.81 29.07
CA GLN A 1114 -9.44 -35.44 29.00
C GLN A 1114 -9.36 -36.92 28.62
N TYR A 1115 -10.41 -37.65 28.99
CA TYR A 1115 -10.58 -39.06 28.73
C TYR A 1115 -11.95 -39.27 28.06
N VAL A 1116 -11.98 -40.01 26.95
CA VAL A 1116 -13.19 -40.23 26.14
C VAL A 1116 -14.25 -40.94 26.99
N ASP A 1117 -13.84 -41.93 27.77
CA ASP A 1117 -14.71 -42.75 28.62
C ASP A 1117 -15.24 -42.01 29.86
N GLY A 1118 -14.72 -40.82 30.16
CA GLY A 1118 -15.14 -39.99 31.30
C GLY A 1118 -14.57 -40.40 32.67
N GLU A 1119 -13.82 -41.50 32.76
CA GLU A 1119 -13.10 -41.87 33.97
C GLU A 1119 -11.87 -40.96 34.20
N LYS A 1120 -11.61 -40.55 35.44
CA LYS A 1120 -10.36 -39.86 35.81
C LYS A 1120 -9.18 -40.83 35.69
N ALA A 1121 -7.98 -40.33 35.37
CA ALA A 1121 -6.75 -41.10 35.30
C ALA A 1121 -6.61 -42.07 36.49
N ARG A 1122 -6.64 -43.38 36.25
CA ARG A 1122 -6.19 -44.41 37.20
C ARG A 1122 -4.77 -44.82 36.77
N GLY A 1123 -3.77 -44.54 37.60
CA GLY A 1123 -2.35 -44.86 37.33
C GLY A 1123 -1.69 -43.97 36.26
N ASP A 1124 -0.66 -44.49 35.58
CA ASP A 1124 0.15 -43.82 34.53
C ASP A 1124 -0.57 -43.66 33.17
N ARG A 1125 -1.90 -43.75 33.12
CA ARG A 1125 -2.66 -43.63 31.86
C ARG A 1125 -2.48 -42.21 31.28
N LYS A 1126 -1.97 -42.12 30.04
CA LYS A 1126 -1.92 -40.87 29.28
C LYS A 1126 -3.34 -40.41 28.92
N ALA A 1127 -3.54 -39.09 28.89
CA ALA A 1127 -4.81 -38.49 28.46
C ALA A 1127 -5.15 -38.93 27.03
N ASP A 1128 -6.43 -39.20 26.76
CA ASP A 1128 -6.89 -39.59 25.42
C ASP A 1128 -6.84 -38.36 24.47
N TYR A 1129 -7.13 -37.16 24.98
CA TYR A 1129 -6.95 -35.89 24.26
C TYR A 1129 -6.79 -34.70 25.24
N TYR A 1130 -6.40 -33.54 24.72
CA TYR A 1130 -6.31 -32.29 25.49
C TYR A 1130 -7.41 -31.31 25.10
N PHE A 1131 -8.24 -30.89 26.06
CA PHE A 1131 -9.20 -29.81 25.88
C PHE A 1131 -8.48 -28.46 26.03
N ARG A 1132 -8.53 -27.62 24.99
CA ARG A 1132 -7.75 -26.38 24.92
C ARG A 1132 -8.61 -25.12 24.94
N GLY A 1133 -8.03 -24.10 25.55
CA GLY A 1133 -8.53 -22.74 25.54
C GLY A 1133 -7.38 -21.77 25.42
N GLY A 1134 -7.69 -20.48 25.30
CA GLY A 1134 -6.66 -19.46 25.14
C GLY A 1134 -7.20 -18.15 24.62
N CYS A 1135 -6.28 -17.24 24.32
CA CYS A 1135 -6.58 -15.97 23.69
C CYS A 1135 -5.51 -15.56 22.65
N THR A 1136 -5.96 -14.82 21.64
CA THR A 1136 -5.11 -14.04 20.74
C THR A 1136 -5.21 -12.58 21.19
N LEU A 1137 -4.08 -11.96 21.48
CA LEU A 1137 -3.96 -10.55 21.86
C LEU A 1137 -3.28 -9.80 20.72
N LEU A 1138 -3.90 -8.73 20.25
CA LEU A 1138 -3.25 -7.75 19.38
C LEU A 1138 -2.87 -6.57 20.25
N VAL A 1139 -1.56 -6.38 20.45
CA VAL A 1139 -1.02 -5.35 21.34
C VAL A 1139 -0.32 -4.30 20.50
N ASP A 1140 -0.69 -3.03 20.70
CA ASP A 1140 0.03 -1.90 20.11
C ASP A 1140 1.47 -1.88 20.64
N ALA A 1141 2.45 -1.91 19.75
CA ALA A 1141 3.85 -2.03 20.14
C ALA A 1141 4.39 -0.76 20.81
N GLU A 1142 3.73 0.39 20.64
CA GLU A 1142 4.20 1.67 21.18
C GLU A 1142 3.57 1.97 22.54
N THR A 1143 2.25 1.88 22.61
CA THR A 1143 1.49 2.15 23.83
C THR A 1143 1.51 0.95 24.76
N GLY A 1144 1.74 -0.25 24.23
CA GLY A 1144 1.61 -1.51 24.96
C GLY A 1144 0.15 -1.87 25.28
N GLU A 1145 -0.82 -1.10 24.78
CA GLU A 1145 -2.24 -1.34 25.01
C GLU A 1145 -2.71 -2.53 24.16
N VAL A 1146 -3.45 -3.42 24.80
CA VAL A 1146 -4.16 -4.48 24.06
C VAL A 1146 -5.30 -3.81 23.29
N ARG A 1147 -5.34 -3.98 21.98
CA ARG A 1147 -6.41 -3.48 21.12
C ARG A 1147 -7.55 -4.48 21.03
N TYR A 1148 -7.21 -5.75 20.80
CA TYR A 1148 -8.17 -6.85 20.71
C TYR A 1148 -7.74 -8.05 21.55
N SER A 1149 -8.73 -8.71 22.13
CA SER A 1149 -8.56 -9.87 23.01
C SER A 1149 -9.58 -10.93 22.61
N ILE A 1150 -9.13 -11.90 21.81
CA ILE A 1150 -9.98 -12.86 21.08
C ILE A 1150 -9.88 -14.20 21.78
N LYS A 1151 -10.98 -14.70 22.34
CA LYS A 1151 -10.95 -15.68 23.43
C LYS A 1151 -11.68 -16.96 23.10
N LYS A 1152 -11.13 -18.08 23.57
CA LYS A 1152 -11.76 -19.41 23.60
C LYS A 1152 -11.68 -19.96 25.01
N LYS A 1153 -12.71 -19.69 25.82
CA LYS A 1153 -12.79 -20.05 27.25
C LYS A 1153 -12.96 -21.55 27.48
N LEU A 1154 -12.33 -22.08 28.53
CA LEU A 1154 -12.48 -23.47 28.95
C LEU A 1154 -13.84 -23.69 29.66
N THR A 1155 -14.93 -23.84 28.90
CA THR A 1155 -16.27 -24.08 29.45
C THR A 1155 -16.68 -25.54 29.38
N ASP A 1156 -17.48 -26.01 30.34
CA ASP A 1156 -18.02 -27.36 30.34
C ASP A 1156 -18.89 -27.66 29.10
N GLU A 1157 -19.57 -26.65 28.57
CA GLU A 1157 -20.36 -26.77 27.35
C GLU A 1157 -19.49 -27.08 26.13
N ARG A 1158 -18.39 -26.32 25.92
CA ARG A 1158 -17.42 -26.57 24.83
C ARG A 1158 -16.73 -27.91 25.01
N LYS A 1159 -16.35 -28.24 26.24
CA LYS A 1159 -15.77 -29.54 26.59
C LYS A 1159 -16.74 -30.68 26.22
N GLY A 1160 -18.03 -30.51 26.50
CA GLY A 1160 -19.08 -31.45 26.11
C GLY A 1160 -19.25 -31.57 24.59
N ARG A 1161 -19.18 -30.46 23.84
CA ARG A 1161 -19.21 -30.47 22.36
C ARG A 1161 -18.03 -31.24 21.77
N GLN A 1162 -16.80 -30.93 22.20
CA GLN A 1162 -15.60 -31.62 21.75
C GLN A 1162 -15.62 -33.12 22.12
N ARG A 1163 -16.11 -33.47 23.32
CA ARG A 1163 -16.28 -34.88 23.71
C ARG A 1163 -17.28 -35.61 22.81
N ARG A 1164 -18.41 -34.99 22.46
CA ARG A 1164 -19.39 -35.57 21.54
C ARG A 1164 -18.80 -35.79 20.15
N PHE A 1165 -18.01 -34.84 19.65
CA PHE A 1165 -17.28 -34.99 18.40
C PHE A 1165 -16.37 -36.23 18.43
N PHE A 1166 -15.59 -36.45 19.49
CA PHE A 1166 -14.79 -37.68 19.60
C PHE A 1166 -15.58 -38.96 19.92
N MET A 1167 -16.88 -38.88 20.21
CA MET A 1167 -17.73 -40.05 20.49
C MET A 1167 -18.52 -40.52 19.28
N ASP A 1168 -18.84 -39.61 18.37
CA ASP A 1168 -19.56 -39.90 17.14
C ASP A 1168 -18.76 -40.86 16.23
N GLU A 1169 -19.36 -41.94 15.76
CA GLU A 1169 -18.64 -43.05 15.08
C GLU A 1169 -17.97 -42.62 13.77
N GLY A 1170 -18.60 -41.71 13.01
CA GLY A 1170 -17.99 -41.11 11.81
C GLY A 1170 -16.78 -40.23 12.17
N SER A 1171 -16.93 -39.41 13.21
CA SER A 1171 -15.88 -38.54 13.73
C SER A 1171 -14.74 -39.33 14.41
N ARG A 1172 -15.02 -40.49 15.01
CA ARG A 1172 -14.01 -41.45 15.54
C ARG A 1172 -13.21 -42.09 14.43
N SER A 1173 -13.86 -42.50 13.33
CA SER A 1173 -13.16 -43.02 12.15
C SER A 1173 -12.24 -41.96 11.55
N LEU A 1174 -12.73 -40.73 11.34
CA LEU A 1174 -11.88 -39.61 10.90
C LEU A 1174 -10.76 -39.31 11.91
N ALA A 1175 -11.07 -39.02 13.17
CA ALA A 1175 -10.08 -38.67 14.19
C ALA A 1175 -9.07 -39.80 14.47
N ALA A 1176 -9.46 -41.08 14.37
CA ALA A 1176 -8.55 -42.21 14.53
C ALA A 1176 -7.69 -42.45 13.27
N THR A 1177 -8.23 -42.24 12.07
CA THR A 1177 -7.47 -42.32 10.80
C THR A 1177 -6.47 -41.17 10.69
N TYR A 1178 -6.80 -39.98 11.21
CA TYR A 1178 -5.94 -38.81 11.17
C TYR A 1178 -5.00 -38.67 12.40
N PHE A 1179 -5.40 -39.14 13.59
CA PHE A 1179 -4.74 -38.81 14.87
C PHE A 1179 -4.84 -39.90 15.97
N GLY A 1180 -4.95 -41.19 15.62
CA GLY A 1180 -4.92 -42.33 16.56
C GLY A 1180 -3.58 -42.55 17.30
N PRO A 1181 -3.38 -43.64 18.09
CA PRO A 1181 -2.13 -43.92 18.84
C PRO A 1181 -1.05 -44.69 18.03
N PRO A 1182 0.26 -44.51 18.35
CA PRO A 1182 1.40 -44.38 17.40
C PRO A 1182 1.61 -45.47 16.34
N GLY A 1183 1.32 -45.11 15.07
CA GLY A 1183 1.76 -45.75 13.83
C GLY A 1183 2.45 -44.78 12.83
N ALA A 1184 2.98 -45.29 11.71
CA ALA A 1184 3.64 -44.47 10.68
C ALA A 1184 2.70 -43.49 9.94
N GLU A 1185 1.39 -43.74 10.01
CA GLU A 1185 0.33 -42.93 9.39
C GLU A 1185 0.04 -41.62 10.17
N GLU A 1186 0.39 -41.53 11.45
CA GLU A 1186 0.18 -40.32 12.30
C GLU A 1186 1.12 -39.15 12.02
N ARG A 1187 2.25 -39.39 11.33
CA ARG A 1187 3.22 -38.32 11.04
C ARG A 1187 2.84 -37.46 9.84
N GLU A 1188 1.86 -37.91 9.04
CA GLU A 1188 1.52 -37.35 7.74
C GLU A 1188 0.00 -37.12 7.62
N PRO A 1189 -0.60 -36.24 8.46
CA PRO A 1189 -2.06 -36.06 8.51
C PRO A 1189 -2.66 -35.61 7.18
N PHE A 1190 -1.94 -34.77 6.42
CA PHE A 1190 -2.38 -34.29 5.11
C PHE A 1190 -2.30 -35.39 4.03
N ALA A 1191 -1.37 -36.32 4.14
CA ALA A 1191 -1.28 -37.45 3.20
C ALA A 1191 -2.52 -38.34 3.29
N VAL A 1192 -2.98 -38.59 4.52
CA VAL A 1192 -4.23 -39.33 4.78
C VAL A 1192 -5.42 -38.50 4.31
N LEU A 1193 -5.39 -37.18 4.51
CA LEU A 1193 -6.55 -36.31 4.22
C LEU A 1193 -6.88 -36.31 2.74
N HIS A 1194 -5.86 -36.46 1.92
CA HIS A 1194 -5.97 -36.48 0.47
C HIS A 1194 -6.08 -37.91 -0.10
N ARG A 1195 -6.04 -38.96 0.75
CA ARG A 1195 -6.18 -40.37 0.35
C ARG A 1195 -7.62 -40.85 0.53
N HIS A 1196 -8.46 -40.58 -0.46
CA HIS A 1196 -9.77 -41.23 -0.59
C HIS A 1196 -10.08 -41.49 -2.04
#